data_AF-A0AAE0QVQ1-F1
#
_entry.id   AF-A0AAE0QVQ1-F1
#
_cell.length_a   1.000
_cell.length_b   1.000
_cell.length_c   1.000
_cell.angle_alpha   90.00
_cell.angle_beta   90.00
_cell.angle_gamma   90.00
#
_symmetry.space_group_name_H-M   'P 1'
#
loop_
_entity.id
_entity.type
_entity.pdbx_description
1 polymer ?
#
loop_
_entity_poly.entity_id
_entity_poly.type
_entity_poly.pdbx_seq_one_letter_code
_entity_poly.pdbx_strand_id
1 'polypeptide(L)'
;MTDTKRLAYSIIQFLHDQLTSGGLSSDAQESLEVAIQCLETAFGVSTEDQSLAVSETLPELFAAATVKVANTPQVKVTSASSSPTEDQLAEAEQLKSDGNEQMKVENFSAAVEFYSKAIQINPQNAVYYCNRAAAYSKLGNYAGAVQDCERAIGIDPNYSKAYGRMGLALSSLNKHNEAVGYYKKALELDPENEMYKTNLKIAEQKMKETPSPTGGMGGVDLAGLLSNPGFMSMASNLMNNPQVQQMVSGMMSGAYGPMGSTAAPTPGPPNDISGLIQAGQQFAQQMQQQNPELIEQLRSQIRSRPPSATHYLLKATTLRNMEMFVAKILCLLGMFGLMLGGILIPVRVMQSDLDKAVRYRKAVAFSNSFGGGVFLATCFNALLPAVRDKMEQILKLLKITTDYPIAETMMMLGFFLTVFVEQAVLTFRKEKPSFIDLETFNAGGSEAGSDSEYDTPFIAPARGSHHHSHHHSHHHGHFNPAELTRAGPLRLASLVLALSAHSVFEGLALGLQEDGAKLGSLFLGVAIHETLAAMALGVSVAKAGLQLQDASKLAITVSLMIPIGIGLGMGIESAQNLAGSIISVVLQGLAAGTFLFITFFEILSQELEDKHDRLLKVLFLVLGYGVLAGLVFIKW
;
A
#
# COMPACT_ATOMS: atom_id res chain seq x y z
N MET A 1 35.97 -0.10 5.48
CA MET A 1 35.16 1.13 5.49
C MET A 1 35.70 2.20 4.54
N THR A 2 37.02 2.32 4.35
CA THR A 2 37.64 3.30 3.43
C THR A 2 37.21 3.14 1.97
N ASP A 3 37.12 1.90 1.46
CA ASP A 3 36.75 1.67 0.05
C ASP A 3 35.27 1.98 -0.22
N THR A 4 34.40 1.70 0.75
CA THR A 4 32.97 2.05 0.69
C THR A 4 32.79 3.57 0.66
N LYS A 5 33.56 4.32 1.46
CA LYS A 5 33.55 5.78 1.45
C LYS A 5 34.11 6.37 0.16
N ARG A 6 35.15 5.76 -0.42
CA ARG A 6 35.70 6.16 -1.74
C ARG A 6 34.70 5.94 -2.87
N LEU A 7 34.00 4.81 -2.87
CA LEU A 7 32.95 4.55 -3.86
C LEU A 7 31.79 5.55 -3.72
N ALA A 8 31.33 5.81 -2.50
CA ALA A 8 30.30 6.82 -2.23
C ALA A 8 30.74 8.21 -2.69
N TYR A 9 32.00 8.61 -2.41
CA TYR A 9 32.59 9.86 -2.89
C TYR A 9 32.56 9.96 -4.43
N SER A 10 33.00 8.92 -5.15
CA SER A 10 32.99 8.90 -6.62
C SER A 10 31.58 9.00 -7.23
N ILE A 11 30.57 8.41 -6.57
CA ILE A 11 29.17 8.53 -6.99
C ILE A 11 28.66 9.96 -6.76
N ILE A 12 28.89 10.52 -5.56
CA ILE A 12 28.48 11.89 -5.22
C ILE A 12 29.11 12.90 -6.20
N GLN A 13 30.40 12.73 -6.52
CA GLN A 13 31.11 13.57 -7.48
C GLN A 13 30.48 13.50 -8.88
N PHE A 14 30.14 12.30 -9.36
CA PHE A 14 29.45 12.13 -10.64
C PHE A 14 28.08 12.83 -10.68
N LEU A 15 27.28 12.73 -9.60
CA LEU A 15 25.96 13.38 -9.53
C LEU A 15 26.10 14.92 -9.52
N HIS A 16 27.12 15.46 -8.83
CA HIS A 16 27.45 16.88 -8.89
C HIS A 16 27.88 17.33 -10.30
N ASP A 17 28.68 16.53 -11.01
CA ASP A 17 29.06 16.83 -12.39
C ASP A 17 27.83 16.85 -13.31
N GLN A 18 26.85 15.96 -13.09
CA GLN A 18 25.59 15.97 -13.83
C GLN A 18 24.76 17.24 -13.57
N LEU A 19 24.67 17.71 -12.31
CA LEU A 19 24.02 19.00 -11.99
C LEU A 19 24.67 20.17 -12.73
N THR A 20 26.00 20.16 -12.84
CA THR A 20 26.77 21.25 -13.44
C THR A 20 26.76 21.21 -14.98
N SER A 21 26.56 20.04 -15.59
CA SER A 21 26.61 19.83 -17.04
C SER A 21 25.41 20.35 -17.85
N GLY A 22 24.36 20.88 -17.21
CA GLY A 22 23.32 21.69 -17.86
C GLY A 22 22.30 20.95 -18.75
N GLY A 23 22.14 19.63 -18.61
CA GLY A 23 21.23 18.81 -19.44
C GLY A 23 19.94 18.33 -18.76
N LEU A 24 19.69 18.71 -17.51
CA LEU A 24 18.59 18.21 -16.68
C LEU A 24 17.45 19.25 -16.57
N SER A 25 16.21 18.78 -16.45
CA SER A 25 15.07 19.65 -16.11
C SER A 25 15.16 20.14 -14.66
N SER A 26 14.47 21.25 -14.34
CA SER A 26 14.44 21.82 -12.98
C SER A 26 14.06 20.78 -11.92
N ASP A 27 13.01 20.00 -12.17
CA ASP A 27 12.53 18.95 -11.25
C ASP A 27 13.58 17.83 -11.04
N ALA A 28 14.35 17.51 -12.09
CA ALA A 28 15.40 16.50 -12.03
C ALA A 28 16.65 17.02 -11.28
N GLN A 29 16.93 18.32 -11.36
CA GLN A 29 18.00 18.96 -10.58
C GLN A 29 17.68 18.94 -9.09
N GLU A 30 16.47 19.34 -8.69
CA GLU A 30 16.03 19.28 -7.28
C GLU A 30 16.10 17.85 -6.72
N SER A 31 15.65 16.87 -7.51
CA SER A 31 15.70 15.45 -7.12
C SER A 31 17.13 14.95 -6.93
N LEU A 32 18.06 15.41 -7.78
CA LEU A 32 19.46 15.01 -7.75
C LEU A 32 20.21 15.65 -6.58
N GLU A 33 19.90 16.92 -6.23
CA GLU A 33 20.41 17.59 -5.03
C GLU A 33 20.01 16.87 -3.75
N VAL A 34 18.75 16.43 -3.62
CA VAL A 34 18.29 15.65 -2.47
C VAL A 34 19.02 14.31 -2.38
N ALA A 35 19.22 13.62 -3.51
CA ALA A 35 19.94 12.35 -3.55
C ALA A 35 21.39 12.50 -3.08
N ILE A 36 22.06 13.59 -3.47
CA ILE A 36 23.41 13.92 -3.02
C ILE A 36 23.44 14.09 -1.50
N GLN A 37 22.56 14.92 -0.93
CA GLN A 37 22.51 15.16 0.53
C GLN A 37 22.25 13.89 1.33
N CYS A 38 21.38 13.00 0.83
CA CYS A 38 21.12 11.70 1.44
C CYS A 38 22.38 10.81 1.44
N LEU A 39 23.13 10.77 0.34
CA LEU A 39 24.36 9.99 0.23
C LEU A 39 25.48 10.55 1.10
N GLU A 40 25.66 11.88 1.13
CA GLU A 40 26.64 12.54 2.01
C GLU A 40 26.38 12.21 3.48
N THR A 41 25.11 12.29 3.90
CA THR A 41 24.68 12.01 5.27
C THR A 41 24.84 10.52 5.62
N ALA A 42 24.42 9.62 4.72
CA ALA A 42 24.44 8.18 4.98
C ALA A 42 25.87 7.61 5.11
N PHE A 43 26.81 8.13 4.32
CA PHE A 43 28.18 7.63 4.30
C PHE A 43 29.17 8.50 5.09
N GLY A 44 28.74 9.70 5.53
CA GLY A 44 29.58 10.67 6.22
C GLY A 44 30.79 11.05 5.37
N VAL A 45 30.49 11.51 4.15
CA VAL A 45 31.43 11.87 3.08
C VAL A 45 30.93 13.15 2.43
N SER A 46 31.81 14.12 2.17
CA SER A 46 31.47 15.35 1.44
C SER A 46 32.40 15.53 0.24
N THR A 47 31.98 16.33 -0.76
CA THR A 47 32.83 16.71 -1.91
C THR A 47 34.16 17.37 -1.51
N GLU A 48 34.24 17.94 -0.31
CA GLU A 48 35.44 18.55 0.27
C GLU A 48 36.50 17.53 0.73
N ASP A 49 36.13 16.24 0.87
CA ASP A 49 37.01 15.16 1.32
C ASP A 49 37.97 14.68 0.21
N GLN A 50 38.86 15.55 -0.28
CA GLN A 50 39.82 15.25 -1.37
C GLN A 50 40.72 14.03 -1.09
N SER A 51 40.86 13.62 0.18
CA SER A 51 41.57 12.39 0.57
C SER A 51 40.90 11.09 0.08
N LEU A 52 39.63 11.16 -0.31
CA LEU A 52 38.83 10.07 -0.87
C LEU A 52 38.78 10.08 -2.40
N ALA A 53 39.35 11.11 -3.05
CA ALA A 53 39.39 11.20 -4.49
C ALA A 53 40.19 10.03 -5.10
N VAL A 54 39.65 9.47 -6.18
CA VAL A 54 40.23 8.36 -6.92
C VAL A 54 40.80 8.91 -8.24
N SER A 55 41.88 8.31 -8.74
CA SER A 55 42.59 8.77 -9.94
C SER A 55 41.81 8.63 -11.24
N GLU A 56 40.81 7.75 -11.29
CA GLU A 56 39.92 7.54 -12.43
C GLU A 56 38.49 7.89 -12.01
N THR A 57 37.77 8.63 -12.85
CA THR A 57 36.37 8.97 -12.60
C THR A 57 35.45 7.76 -12.82
N LEU A 58 34.26 7.77 -12.22
CA LEU A 58 33.30 6.68 -12.37
C LEU A 58 32.94 6.38 -13.85
N PRO A 59 32.74 7.39 -14.72
CA PRO A 59 32.52 7.15 -16.15
C PRO A 59 33.73 6.53 -16.87
N GLU A 60 34.95 6.92 -16.51
CA GLU A 60 36.19 6.37 -17.08
C GLU A 60 36.41 4.92 -16.64
N LEU A 61 36.15 4.60 -15.37
CA LEU A 61 36.17 3.23 -14.87
C LEU A 61 35.15 2.35 -15.59
N PHE A 62 33.94 2.89 -15.84
CA PHE A 62 32.91 2.19 -16.59
C PHE A 62 33.30 1.98 -18.06
N ALA A 63 33.87 2.99 -18.71
CA ALA A 63 34.41 2.88 -20.07
C ALA A 63 35.59 1.89 -20.14
N ALA A 64 36.49 1.90 -19.15
CA ALA A 64 37.61 0.96 -19.09
C ALA A 64 37.16 -0.49 -18.83
N ALA A 65 36.13 -0.69 -17.99
CA ALA A 65 35.55 -2.00 -17.73
C ALA A 65 34.85 -2.56 -18.99
N THR A 66 34.09 -1.72 -19.69
CA THR A 66 33.43 -2.13 -20.95
C THR A 66 34.45 -2.42 -22.06
N VAL A 67 35.60 -1.73 -22.09
CA VAL A 67 36.72 -2.03 -23.01
C VAL A 67 37.52 -3.27 -22.58
N LYS A 68 37.68 -3.56 -21.29
CA LYS A 68 38.32 -4.80 -20.80
C LYS A 68 37.52 -6.07 -21.14
N VAL A 69 36.19 -5.97 -21.17
CA VAL A 69 35.32 -7.04 -21.71
C VAL A 69 35.56 -7.22 -23.22
N ALA A 70 35.93 -6.16 -23.94
CA ALA A 70 36.24 -6.22 -25.37
C ALA A 70 37.68 -6.71 -25.70
N ASN A 71 38.64 -6.62 -24.77
CA ASN A 71 40.07 -6.87 -25.01
C ASN A 71 40.69 -8.02 -24.20
N THR A 72 39.90 -9.00 -23.73
CA THR A 72 40.46 -10.29 -23.28
C THR A 72 40.63 -11.22 -24.50
N PRO A 73 41.86 -11.59 -24.91
CA PRO A 73 42.08 -12.50 -26.04
C PRO A 73 42.04 -13.97 -25.59
N GLN A 74 41.49 -14.96 -26.30
CA GLN A 74 40.66 -15.06 -27.50
C GLN A 74 40.10 -16.50 -27.54
N VAL A 75 38.83 -16.68 -27.90
CA VAL A 75 38.53 -17.46 -29.11
C VAL A 75 37.79 -16.52 -30.05
N LYS A 76 38.60 -15.79 -30.83
CA LYS A 76 38.35 -15.38 -32.22
C LYS A 76 36.91 -15.01 -32.58
N VAL A 77 36.49 -13.77 -32.32
CA VAL A 77 35.47 -13.11 -33.14
C VAL A 77 36.15 -12.65 -34.43
N THR A 78 36.32 -13.59 -35.35
CA THR A 78 36.29 -13.26 -36.77
C THR A 78 34.84 -12.98 -37.12
N SER A 79 34.60 -11.83 -37.75
CA SER A 79 33.55 -11.68 -38.75
C SER A 79 33.76 -12.74 -39.84
N ALA A 80 33.29 -13.95 -39.57
CA ALA A 80 33.15 -15.04 -40.51
C ALA A 80 32.06 -15.96 -39.98
N SER A 81 31.04 -16.15 -40.81
CA SER A 81 30.01 -17.17 -40.74
C SER A 81 30.60 -18.56 -40.50
N SER A 82 30.82 -18.95 -39.24
CA SER A 82 30.93 -20.36 -38.88
C SER A 82 29.71 -20.67 -38.02
N SER A 83 28.78 -21.39 -38.64
CA SER A 83 27.71 -22.09 -37.95
C SER A 83 28.29 -22.88 -36.76
N PRO A 84 27.59 -22.95 -35.61
CA PRO A 84 28.03 -23.74 -34.47
C PRO A 84 28.36 -25.17 -34.91
N THR A 85 29.41 -25.77 -34.35
CA THR A 85 29.78 -27.16 -34.66
C THR A 85 28.67 -28.13 -34.22
N GLU A 86 28.61 -29.32 -34.82
CA GLU A 86 27.55 -30.30 -34.53
C GLU A 86 27.52 -30.69 -33.04
N ASP A 87 28.69 -30.82 -32.40
CA ASP A 87 28.81 -31.06 -30.95
C ASP A 87 28.25 -29.90 -30.11
N GLN A 88 28.48 -28.66 -30.52
CA GLN A 88 27.94 -27.47 -29.84
C GLN A 88 26.41 -27.37 -30.03
N LEU A 89 25.90 -27.71 -31.21
CA LEU A 89 24.45 -27.79 -31.43
C LEU A 89 23.81 -28.86 -30.56
N ALA A 90 24.45 -30.03 -30.42
CA ALA A 90 24.00 -31.09 -29.52
C ALA A 90 24.01 -30.62 -28.06
N GLU A 91 25.04 -29.90 -27.62
CA GLU A 91 25.10 -29.30 -26.28
C GLU A 91 23.98 -28.28 -26.05
N ALA A 92 23.71 -27.41 -27.03
CA ALA A 92 22.63 -26.43 -26.94
C ALA A 92 21.25 -27.09 -26.86
N GLU A 93 21.05 -28.19 -27.59
CA GLU A 93 19.82 -28.98 -27.55
C GLU A 93 19.66 -29.72 -26.21
N GLN A 94 20.76 -30.20 -25.63
CA GLN A 94 20.77 -30.78 -24.29
C GLN A 94 20.39 -29.73 -23.23
N LEU A 95 21.02 -28.54 -23.27
CA LEU A 95 20.68 -27.44 -22.37
C LEU A 95 19.22 -27.00 -22.49
N LYS A 96 18.65 -27.02 -23.71
CA LYS A 96 17.21 -26.82 -23.91
C LYS A 96 16.40 -27.93 -23.24
N SER A 97 16.82 -29.19 -23.33
CA SER A 97 16.15 -30.31 -22.64
C SER A 97 16.19 -30.14 -21.12
N ASP A 98 17.36 -29.81 -20.56
CA ASP A 98 17.53 -29.56 -19.13
C ASP A 98 16.65 -28.39 -18.66
N GLY A 99 16.60 -27.31 -19.45
CA GLY A 99 15.67 -26.19 -19.22
C GLY A 99 14.20 -26.62 -19.23
N ASN A 100 13.80 -27.54 -20.13
CA ASN A 100 12.45 -28.08 -20.15
C ASN A 100 12.16 -28.97 -18.93
N GLU A 101 13.14 -29.71 -18.42
CA GLU A 101 13.00 -30.48 -17.18
C GLU A 101 12.83 -29.56 -15.97
N GLN A 102 13.60 -28.48 -15.89
CA GLN A 102 13.43 -27.44 -14.86
C GLN A 102 12.04 -26.79 -14.94
N MET A 103 11.51 -26.56 -16.14
CA MET A 103 10.13 -26.09 -16.33
C MET A 103 9.08 -27.08 -15.79
N LYS A 104 9.32 -28.40 -15.87
CA LYS A 104 8.39 -29.43 -15.35
C LYS A 104 8.38 -29.49 -13.82
N VAL A 105 9.52 -29.28 -13.18
CA VAL A 105 9.64 -29.20 -11.71
C VAL A 105 9.36 -27.78 -11.17
N GLU A 106 8.81 -26.90 -12.00
CA GLU A 106 8.48 -25.50 -11.68
C GLU A 106 9.67 -24.64 -11.21
N ASN A 107 10.91 -25.05 -11.48
CA ASN A 107 12.12 -24.27 -11.20
C ASN A 107 12.43 -23.31 -12.37
N PHE A 108 11.66 -22.23 -12.46
CA PHE A 108 11.72 -21.33 -13.61
C PHE A 108 13.01 -20.50 -13.69
N SER A 109 13.67 -20.19 -12.57
CA SER A 109 14.94 -19.47 -12.58
C SER A 109 16.06 -20.32 -13.20
N ALA A 110 16.18 -21.59 -12.78
CA ALA A 110 17.13 -22.53 -13.38
C ALA A 110 16.81 -22.77 -14.87
N ALA A 111 15.53 -22.85 -15.24
CA ALA A 111 15.13 -22.95 -16.65
C ALA A 111 15.63 -21.76 -17.48
N VAL A 112 15.51 -20.53 -16.96
CA VAL A 112 16.06 -19.32 -17.61
C VAL A 112 17.57 -19.43 -17.82
N GLU A 113 18.32 -19.92 -16.82
CA GLU A 113 19.78 -20.09 -16.93
C GLU A 113 20.14 -21.09 -18.02
N PHE A 114 19.49 -22.26 -18.05
CA PHE A 114 19.72 -23.28 -19.06
C PHE A 114 19.40 -22.79 -20.48
N TYR A 115 18.26 -22.14 -20.69
CA TYR A 115 17.94 -21.54 -22.00
C TYR A 115 18.92 -20.42 -22.37
N SER A 116 19.40 -19.64 -21.40
CA SER A 116 20.38 -18.59 -21.66
C SER A 116 21.72 -19.16 -22.12
N LYS A 117 22.16 -20.28 -21.55
CA LYS A 117 23.34 -21.02 -22.02
C LYS A 117 23.13 -21.58 -23.43
N ALA A 118 21.96 -22.18 -23.70
CA ALA A 118 21.62 -22.65 -25.05
C ALA A 118 21.64 -21.52 -26.10
N ILE A 119 21.15 -20.32 -25.74
CA ILE A 119 21.17 -19.11 -26.58
C ILE A 119 22.60 -18.64 -26.85
N GLN A 120 23.52 -18.73 -25.86
CA GLN A 120 24.92 -18.35 -26.06
C GLN A 120 25.60 -19.24 -27.12
N ILE A 121 25.23 -20.52 -27.18
CA ILE A 121 25.81 -21.48 -28.14
C ILE A 121 25.17 -21.35 -29.52
N ASN A 122 23.84 -21.25 -29.59
CA ASN A 122 23.12 -21.03 -30.85
C ASN A 122 22.09 -19.88 -30.72
N PRO A 123 22.51 -18.63 -31.00
CA PRO A 123 21.65 -17.46 -30.87
C PRO A 123 20.64 -17.30 -32.02
N GLN A 124 20.63 -18.23 -32.99
CA GLN A 124 19.70 -18.23 -34.14
C GLN A 124 18.60 -19.28 -34.01
N ASN A 125 18.38 -19.81 -32.81
CA ASN A 125 17.28 -20.73 -32.54
C ASN A 125 16.11 -20.02 -31.83
N ALA A 126 15.01 -19.79 -32.56
CA ALA A 126 13.81 -19.14 -32.03
C ALA A 126 13.16 -19.90 -30.86
N VAL A 127 13.34 -21.22 -30.79
CA VAL A 127 12.77 -22.07 -29.73
C VAL A 127 13.34 -21.71 -28.37
N TYR A 128 14.65 -21.42 -28.27
CA TYR A 128 15.29 -21.12 -26.99
C TYR A 128 14.76 -19.82 -26.39
N TYR A 129 14.65 -18.78 -27.20
CA TYR A 129 14.05 -17.51 -26.79
C TYR A 129 12.57 -17.69 -26.41
N CYS A 130 11.78 -18.42 -27.19
CA CYS A 130 10.37 -18.66 -26.85
C CYS A 130 10.20 -19.48 -25.56
N ASN A 131 11.09 -20.43 -25.29
CA ASN A 131 11.08 -21.22 -24.05
C ASN A 131 11.54 -20.39 -22.85
N ARG A 132 12.54 -19.52 -23.03
CA ARG A 132 12.95 -18.57 -21.99
C ARG A 132 11.88 -17.53 -21.70
N ALA A 133 11.17 -17.03 -22.72
CA ALA A 133 9.99 -16.19 -22.55
C ALA A 133 8.87 -16.89 -21.76
N ALA A 134 8.72 -18.21 -21.92
CA ALA A 134 7.81 -19.01 -21.10
C ALA A 134 8.20 -18.97 -19.62
N ALA A 135 9.48 -19.18 -19.33
CA ALA A 135 10.02 -19.16 -17.97
C ALA A 135 9.91 -17.75 -17.36
N TYR A 136 10.26 -16.70 -18.10
CA TYR A 136 10.07 -15.31 -17.68
C TYR A 136 8.62 -14.97 -17.39
N SER A 137 7.68 -15.44 -18.21
CA SER A 137 6.24 -15.26 -17.95
C SER A 137 5.81 -15.95 -16.65
N LYS A 138 6.40 -17.10 -16.31
CA LYS A 138 6.14 -17.80 -15.04
C LYS A 138 6.76 -17.11 -13.83
N LEU A 139 7.87 -16.40 -14.02
CA LEU A 139 8.53 -15.55 -13.02
C LEU A 139 7.89 -14.16 -12.88
N GLY A 140 6.86 -13.83 -13.66
CA GLY A 140 6.24 -12.50 -13.69
C GLY A 140 7.08 -11.43 -14.41
N ASN A 141 8.22 -11.80 -15.00
CA ASN A 141 9.03 -10.90 -15.82
C ASN A 141 8.46 -10.79 -17.25
N TYR A 142 7.32 -10.13 -17.39
CA TYR A 142 6.65 -10.01 -18.69
C TYR A 142 7.42 -9.12 -19.67
N ALA A 143 8.18 -8.14 -19.19
CA ALA A 143 9.03 -7.30 -20.04
C ALA A 143 10.15 -8.11 -20.70
N GLY A 144 10.84 -8.97 -19.93
CA GLY A 144 11.82 -9.91 -20.47
C GLY A 144 11.19 -10.94 -21.41
N ALA A 145 9.98 -11.41 -21.10
CA ALA A 145 9.24 -12.30 -22.00
C ALA A 145 8.88 -11.64 -23.34
N VAL A 146 8.52 -10.35 -23.35
CA VAL A 146 8.30 -9.58 -24.60
C VAL A 146 9.59 -9.52 -25.41
N GLN A 147 10.71 -9.11 -24.82
CA GLN A 147 12.00 -9.01 -25.54
C GLN A 147 12.42 -10.34 -26.17
N ASP A 148 12.27 -11.45 -25.44
CA ASP A 148 12.57 -12.78 -25.97
C ASP A 148 11.59 -13.22 -27.06
N CYS A 149 10.30 -12.85 -26.96
CA CYS A 149 9.35 -13.12 -28.03
C CYS A 149 9.65 -12.30 -29.29
N GLU A 150 10.04 -11.02 -29.16
CA GLU A 150 10.48 -10.19 -30.30
C GLU A 150 11.68 -10.81 -31.00
N ARG A 151 12.66 -11.30 -30.21
CA ARG A 151 13.83 -11.97 -30.76
C ARG A 151 13.47 -13.29 -31.45
N ALA A 152 12.60 -14.10 -30.85
CA ALA A 152 12.12 -15.35 -31.45
C ALA A 152 11.39 -15.10 -32.77
N ILE A 153 10.52 -14.09 -32.84
CA ILE A 153 9.79 -13.69 -34.05
C ILE A 153 10.75 -13.16 -35.12
N GLY A 154 11.78 -12.40 -34.73
CA GLY A 154 12.80 -11.92 -35.66
C GLY A 154 13.66 -13.04 -36.28
N ILE A 155 13.79 -14.17 -35.59
CA ILE A 155 14.51 -15.36 -36.09
C ILE A 155 13.58 -16.25 -36.93
N ASP A 156 12.39 -16.56 -36.42
CA ASP A 156 11.37 -17.35 -37.14
C ASP A 156 10.01 -16.63 -37.11
N PRO A 157 9.68 -15.87 -38.17
CA PRO A 157 8.40 -15.19 -38.32
C PRO A 157 7.19 -16.13 -38.46
N ASN A 158 7.40 -17.43 -38.66
CA ASN A 158 6.31 -18.42 -38.76
C ASN A 158 6.11 -19.19 -37.45
N TYR A 159 6.82 -18.83 -36.38
CA TYR A 159 6.73 -19.55 -35.12
C TYR A 159 5.51 -19.13 -34.29
N SER A 160 4.38 -19.79 -34.51
CA SER A 160 3.09 -19.47 -33.87
C SER A 160 3.14 -19.34 -32.34
N LYS A 161 3.97 -20.16 -31.67
CA LYS A 161 4.15 -20.12 -30.21
C LYS A 161 4.78 -18.81 -29.72
N ALA A 162 5.67 -18.19 -30.48
CA ALA A 162 6.27 -16.91 -30.11
C ALA A 162 5.22 -15.79 -30.14
N TYR A 163 4.35 -15.76 -31.16
CA TYR A 163 3.22 -14.82 -31.23
C TYR A 163 2.21 -15.06 -30.10
N GLY A 164 1.88 -16.32 -29.80
CA GLY A 164 0.97 -16.65 -28.70
C GLY A 164 1.53 -16.24 -27.34
N ARG A 165 2.83 -16.41 -27.10
CA ARG A 165 3.49 -15.97 -25.86
C ARG A 165 3.67 -14.47 -25.78
N MET A 166 3.90 -13.78 -26.90
CA MET A 166 3.89 -12.33 -26.98
C MET A 166 2.54 -11.76 -26.55
N GLY A 167 1.45 -12.29 -27.12
CA GLY A 167 0.09 -11.89 -26.75
C GLY A 167 -0.19 -12.10 -25.26
N LEU A 168 0.34 -13.20 -24.68
CA LEU A 168 0.20 -13.49 -23.25
C LEU A 168 0.97 -12.48 -22.39
N ALA A 169 2.25 -12.23 -22.71
CA ALA A 169 3.07 -11.29 -21.97
C ALA A 169 2.50 -9.86 -22.03
N LEU A 170 2.04 -9.41 -23.21
CA LEU A 170 1.39 -8.11 -23.38
C LEU A 170 0.05 -8.02 -22.64
N SER A 171 -0.72 -9.10 -22.62
CA SER A 171 -1.96 -9.16 -21.83
C SER A 171 -1.68 -9.04 -20.33
N SER A 172 -0.61 -9.65 -19.85
CA SER A 172 -0.17 -9.51 -18.45
C SER A 172 0.38 -8.12 -18.11
N LEU A 173 0.83 -7.36 -19.12
CA LEU A 173 1.23 -5.95 -19.01
C LEU A 173 0.05 -4.97 -19.22
N ASN A 174 -1.19 -5.46 -19.24
CA ASN A 174 -2.41 -4.69 -19.55
C ASN A 174 -2.42 -4.00 -20.93
N LYS A 175 -1.53 -4.40 -21.84
CA LYS A 175 -1.46 -3.92 -23.23
C LYS A 175 -2.38 -4.75 -24.13
N HIS A 176 -3.67 -4.77 -23.81
CA HIS A 176 -4.66 -5.63 -24.48
C HIS A 176 -4.83 -5.30 -25.97
N ASN A 177 -4.75 -4.03 -26.35
CA ASN A 177 -4.80 -3.59 -27.75
C ASN A 177 -3.71 -4.27 -28.60
N GLU A 178 -2.47 -4.23 -28.13
CA GLU A 178 -1.33 -4.83 -28.81
C GLU A 178 -1.44 -6.38 -28.79
N ALA A 179 -1.83 -6.95 -27.66
CA ALA A 179 -1.97 -8.40 -27.48
C ALA A 179 -2.94 -9.04 -28.49
N VAL A 180 -4.05 -8.38 -28.80
CA VAL A 180 -5.03 -8.84 -29.80
C VAL A 180 -4.38 -9.05 -31.16
N GLY A 181 -3.51 -8.14 -31.60
CA GLY A 181 -2.78 -8.26 -32.86
C GLY A 181 -1.91 -9.51 -32.90
N TYR A 182 -1.15 -9.77 -31.83
CA TYR A 182 -0.28 -10.94 -31.74
C TYR A 182 -1.05 -12.26 -31.64
N TYR A 183 -2.18 -12.32 -30.92
CA TYR A 183 -3.01 -13.52 -30.89
C TYR A 183 -3.67 -13.83 -32.23
N LYS A 184 -4.11 -12.80 -32.96
CA LYS A 184 -4.63 -12.98 -34.33
C LYS A 184 -3.54 -13.56 -35.23
N LYS A 185 -2.32 -13.02 -35.16
CA LYS A 185 -1.19 -13.56 -35.93
C LYS A 185 -0.84 -14.99 -35.55
N ALA A 186 -0.90 -15.34 -34.25
CA ALA A 186 -0.71 -16.71 -33.79
C ALA A 186 -1.76 -17.68 -34.36
N LEU A 187 -3.02 -17.24 -34.45
CA LEU A 187 -4.13 -18.02 -35.04
C LEU A 187 -4.08 -18.09 -36.57
N GLU A 188 -3.50 -17.12 -37.26
CA GLU A 188 -3.22 -17.24 -38.70
C GLU A 188 -2.23 -18.38 -38.97
N LEU A 189 -1.25 -18.57 -38.09
CA LEU A 189 -0.21 -19.59 -38.21
C LEU A 189 -0.65 -20.95 -37.65
N ASP A 190 -1.50 -20.98 -36.62
CA ASP A 190 -2.04 -22.18 -36.00
C ASP A 190 -3.54 -22.00 -35.65
N PRO A 191 -4.45 -22.18 -36.64
CA PRO A 191 -5.88 -21.88 -36.48
C PRO A 191 -6.61 -22.80 -35.50
N GLU A 192 -6.10 -24.00 -35.24
CA GLU A 192 -6.73 -25.00 -34.37
C GLU A 192 -6.38 -24.82 -32.89
N ASN A 193 -5.53 -23.84 -32.56
CA ASN A 193 -5.07 -23.64 -31.20
C ASN A 193 -6.13 -22.97 -30.30
N GLU A 194 -6.87 -23.77 -29.55
CA GLU A 194 -7.92 -23.31 -28.63
C GLU A 194 -7.41 -22.35 -27.54
N MET A 195 -6.13 -22.45 -27.14
CA MET A 195 -5.53 -21.52 -26.17
C MET A 195 -5.45 -20.11 -26.76
N TYR A 196 -5.03 -19.98 -28.02
CA TYR A 196 -4.98 -18.67 -28.68
C TYR A 196 -6.38 -18.09 -28.90
N LYS A 197 -7.37 -18.93 -29.27
CA LYS A 197 -8.77 -18.49 -29.41
C LYS A 197 -9.32 -17.96 -28.09
N THR A 198 -9.11 -18.70 -27.00
CA THR A 198 -9.54 -18.30 -25.65
C THR A 198 -8.87 -17.01 -25.21
N ASN A 199 -7.54 -16.93 -25.33
CA ASN A 199 -6.80 -15.74 -24.90
C ASN A 199 -7.09 -14.50 -25.75
N LEU A 200 -7.33 -14.67 -27.05
CA LEU A 200 -7.80 -13.58 -27.93
C LEU A 200 -9.14 -13.03 -27.44
N LYS A 201 -10.12 -13.90 -27.15
CA LYS A 201 -11.43 -13.47 -26.62
C LYS A 201 -11.30 -12.71 -25.31
N ILE A 202 -10.44 -13.18 -24.40
CA ILE A 202 -10.16 -12.49 -23.13
C ILE A 202 -9.53 -11.12 -23.38
N ALA A 203 -8.53 -11.03 -24.27
CA ALA A 203 -7.88 -9.76 -24.60
C ALA A 203 -8.85 -8.76 -25.26
N GLU A 204 -9.71 -9.22 -26.18
CA GLU A 204 -10.72 -8.39 -26.82
C GLU A 204 -11.80 -7.92 -25.83
N GLN A 205 -12.17 -8.75 -24.85
CA GLN A 205 -13.10 -8.35 -23.79
C GLN A 205 -12.47 -7.28 -22.89
N LYS A 206 -11.24 -7.49 -22.41
CA LYS A 206 -10.52 -6.52 -21.57
C LYS A 206 -10.25 -5.20 -22.30
N MET A 207 -9.97 -5.25 -23.60
CA MET A 207 -9.88 -4.05 -24.45
C MET A 207 -11.19 -3.25 -24.45
N LYS A 208 -12.35 -3.92 -24.51
CA LYS A 208 -13.67 -3.26 -24.47
C LYS A 208 -14.02 -2.71 -23.09
N GLU A 209 -13.46 -3.28 -22.04
CA GLU A 209 -13.66 -2.88 -20.65
C GLU A 209 -12.72 -1.76 -20.20
N THR A 210 -11.65 -1.48 -20.94
CA THR A 210 -10.71 -0.38 -20.64
C THR A 210 -11.18 0.90 -21.34
N PRO A 211 -11.59 1.96 -20.62
CA PRO A 211 -11.86 3.25 -21.25
C PRO A 211 -10.53 3.86 -21.70
N SER A 212 -10.36 4.03 -23.01
CA SER A 212 -9.18 4.67 -23.60
C SER A 212 -8.91 6.05 -22.96
N PRO A 213 -7.66 6.39 -22.59
CA PRO A 213 -7.30 7.72 -22.06
C PRO A 213 -7.37 8.85 -23.10
N THR A 214 -7.57 8.54 -24.38
CA THR A 214 -7.89 9.54 -25.40
C THR A 214 -9.40 9.74 -25.44
N GLY A 215 -9.93 10.31 -24.36
CA GLY A 215 -11.29 10.82 -24.28
C GLY A 215 -11.42 12.11 -25.09
N GLY A 216 -11.55 11.96 -26.41
CA GLY A 216 -11.89 13.03 -27.34
C GLY A 216 -13.03 12.58 -28.24
N MET A 217 -14.23 13.10 -27.93
CA MET A 217 -15.53 12.77 -28.53
C MET A 217 -16.06 11.36 -28.27
N GLY A 218 -17.26 11.34 -27.69
CA GLY A 218 -17.98 10.15 -27.28
C GLY A 218 -18.15 9.13 -28.40
N GLY A 219 -18.31 7.87 -27.97
CA GLY A 219 -18.46 6.67 -28.81
C GLY A 219 -19.61 6.75 -29.81
N VAL A 220 -19.37 7.50 -30.86
CA VAL A 220 -20.13 7.47 -32.09
C VAL A 220 -19.42 6.47 -32.99
N ASP A 221 -20.12 5.40 -33.35
CA ASP A 221 -19.65 4.38 -34.25
C ASP A 221 -19.48 4.99 -35.65
N LEU A 222 -18.31 5.57 -35.91
CA LEU A 222 -18.00 6.32 -37.12
C LEU A 222 -18.14 5.45 -38.38
N ALA A 223 -17.92 4.13 -38.25
CA ALA A 223 -18.14 3.17 -39.32
C ALA A 223 -19.64 3.04 -39.67
N GLY A 224 -20.53 3.06 -38.67
CA GLY A 224 -21.98 3.05 -38.87
C GLY A 224 -22.50 4.35 -39.49
N LEU A 225 -21.96 5.51 -39.08
CA LEU A 225 -22.34 6.81 -39.65
C LEU A 225 -21.89 6.99 -41.10
N LEU A 226 -20.68 6.54 -41.45
CA LEU A 226 -20.16 6.64 -42.81
C LEU A 226 -20.92 5.77 -43.81
N SER A 227 -21.61 4.72 -43.34
CA SER A 227 -22.47 3.87 -44.16
C SER A 227 -23.88 4.44 -44.36
N ASN A 228 -24.26 5.52 -43.65
CA ASN A 228 -25.60 6.10 -43.72
C ASN A 228 -25.72 7.10 -44.90
N PRO A 229 -26.57 6.84 -45.91
CA PRO A 229 -26.74 7.73 -47.06
C PRO A 229 -27.20 9.15 -46.69
N GLY A 230 -27.97 9.28 -45.59
CA GLY A 230 -28.42 10.57 -45.07
C GLY A 230 -27.28 11.39 -44.44
N PHE A 231 -26.33 10.72 -43.78
CA PHE A 231 -25.15 11.37 -43.24
C PHE A 231 -24.19 11.80 -44.36
N MET A 232 -24.01 10.97 -45.39
CA MET A 232 -23.11 11.27 -46.52
C MET A 232 -23.61 12.45 -47.38
N SER A 233 -24.92 12.55 -47.59
CA SER A 233 -25.55 13.71 -48.26
C SER A 233 -25.52 14.99 -47.41
N MET A 234 -25.65 14.87 -46.09
CA MET A 234 -25.46 15.99 -45.17
C MET A 234 -24.00 16.46 -45.14
N ALA A 235 -23.04 15.53 -45.11
CA ALA A 235 -21.61 15.85 -45.16
C ALA A 235 -21.21 16.53 -46.48
N SER A 236 -21.78 16.13 -47.62
CA SER A 236 -21.53 16.81 -48.90
C SER A 236 -22.13 18.22 -48.93
N ASN A 237 -23.32 18.42 -48.36
CA ASN A 237 -23.93 19.75 -48.25
C ASN A 237 -23.12 20.68 -47.33
N LEU A 238 -22.50 20.14 -46.28
CA LEU A 238 -21.60 20.88 -45.41
C LEU A 238 -20.29 21.27 -46.11
N MET A 239 -19.69 20.37 -46.88
CA MET A 239 -18.50 20.68 -47.68
C MET A 239 -18.79 21.71 -48.79
N ASN A 240 -20.03 21.81 -49.24
CA ASN A 240 -20.48 22.82 -50.19
C ASN A 240 -20.86 24.16 -49.53
N ASN A 241 -20.80 24.27 -48.19
CA ASN A 241 -21.10 25.52 -47.50
C ASN A 241 -19.86 26.45 -47.49
N PRO A 242 -19.94 27.67 -48.06
CA PRO A 242 -18.80 28.59 -48.16
C PRO A 242 -18.20 28.98 -46.81
N GLN A 243 -18.98 28.97 -45.71
CA GLN A 243 -18.47 29.26 -44.36
C GLN A 243 -17.59 28.13 -43.82
N VAL A 244 -17.93 26.88 -44.13
CA VAL A 244 -17.18 25.70 -43.71
C VAL A 244 -15.90 25.55 -44.55
N GLN A 245 -15.95 25.89 -45.84
CA GLN A 245 -14.76 25.97 -46.69
C GLN A 245 -13.77 27.04 -46.21
N GLN A 246 -14.25 28.19 -45.74
CA GLN A 246 -13.40 29.23 -45.14
C GLN A 246 -12.78 28.77 -43.81
N MET A 247 -13.54 28.04 -42.98
CA MET A 247 -13.03 27.47 -41.72
C MET A 247 -11.95 26.41 -41.95
N VAL A 248 -12.16 25.49 -42.91
CA VAL A 248 -11.18 24.46 -43.28
C VAL A 248 -9.94 25.08 -43.94
N SER A 249 -10.12 26.11 -44.78
CA SER A 249 -9.02 26.86 -45.37
C SER A 249 -8.19 27.61 -44.32
N GLY A 250 -8.81 28.10 -43.24
CA GLY A 250 -8.12 28.75 -42.12
C GLY A 250 -7.33 27.78 -41.23
N MET A 251 -7.78 26.53 -41.12
CA MET A 251 -7.04 25.47 -40.43
C MET A 251 -5.88 24.93 -41.28
N MET A 252 -6.04 24.84 -42.61
CA MET A 252 -4.97 24.39 -43.52
C MET A 252 -3.88 25.44 -43.75
N SER A 253 -4.21 26.74 -43.71
CA SER A 253 -3.24 27.83 -43.89
C SER A 253 -2.28 28.01 -42.71
N GLY A 254 -2.59 27.43 -41.53
CA GLY A 254 -1.69 27.40 -40.38
C GLY A 254 -0.66 26.25 -40.40
N ALA A 255 -0.75 25.32 -41.36
CA ALA A 255 0.07 24.11 -41.39
C ALA A 255 1.16 24.09 -42.49
N TYR A 256 1.20 25.09 -43.39
CA TYR A 256 2.22 25.20 -44.44
C TYR A 256 2.77 26.62 -44.55
N GLY A 257 3.82 26.91 -43.79
CA GLY A 257 4.75 28.02 -44.03
C GLY A 257 6.02 27.50 -44.76
N PRO A 258 6.67 28.28 -45.65
CA PRO A 258 7.85 27.83 -46.39
C PRO A 258 9.06 27.64 -45.46
N MET A 259 9.77 26.51 -45.61
CA MET A 259 11.07 26.28 -44.98
C MET A 259 12.08 27.34 -45.41
N GLY A 260 12.59 28.12 -44.45
CA GLY A 260 13.80 28.92 -44.63
C GLY A 260 13.80 30.24 -43.88
N SER A 261 14.17 30.23 -42.60
CA SER A 261 15.02 31.26 -41.94
C SER A 261 15.02 31.10 -40.43
N THR A 262 16.19 31.33 -39.83
CA THR A 262 16.48 31.30 -38.40
C THR A 262 16.00 32.59 -37.73
N ALA A 263 14.87 32.55 -37.02
CA ALA A 263 14.51 33.50 -35.97
C ALA A 263 13.45 32.89 -35.04
N ALA A 264 13.65 33.05 -33.72
CA ALA A 264 12.77 32.52 -32.68
C ALA A 264 11.36 33.12 -32.75
N PRO A 265 10.28 32.33 -32.55
CA PRO A 265 8.95 32.88 -32.39
C PRO A 265 8.67 33.26 -30.93
N THR A 266 8.15 34.47 -30.76
CA THR A 266 7.56 35.00 -29.52
C THR A 266 6.23 34.30 -29.19
N PRO A 267 5.77 34.31 -27.91
CA PRO A 267 4.54 33.62 -27.52
C PRO A 267 3.29 34.43 -27.94
N GLY A 268 2.43 33.83 -28.77
CA GLY A 268 1.07 34.29 -29.04
C GLY A 268 0.05 33.72 -28.03
N PRO A 269 -1.18 34.29 -27.95
CA PRO A 269 -2.15 33.98 -26.91
C PRO A 269 -2.83 32.60 -27.09
N PRO A 270 -3.48 32.04 -26.03
CA PRO A 270 -3.89 30.64 -25.98
C PRO A 270 -5.06 30.29 -26.91
N ASN A 271 -5.01 29.08 -27.46
CA ASN A 271 -6.04 28.44 -28.29
C ASN A 271 -7.47 28.58 -27.72
N ASP A 272 -8.36 29.12 -28.55
CA ASP A 272 -9.73 29.49 -28.22
C ASP A 272 -10.67 28.27 -28.27
N ILE A 273 -10.64 27.43 -27.22
CA ILE A 273 -11.56 26.29 -27.00
C ILE A 273 -13.04 26.75 -27.01
N SER A 274 -13.28 28.00 -26.64
CA SER A 274 -14.58 28.68 -26.66
C SER A 274 -15.19 28.71 -28.08
N GLY A 275 -14.38 28.96 -29.10
CA GLY A 275 -14.83 29.01 -30.49
C GLY A 275 -15.27 27.65 -31.04
N LEU A 276 -14.57 26.58 -30.66
CA LEU A 276 -14.94 25.20 -31.01
C LEU A 276 -16.24 24.76 -30.33
N ILE A 277 -16.44 25.14 -29.07
CA ILE A 277 -17.68 24.85 -28.33
C ILE A 277 -18.86 25.62 -28.95
N GLN A 278 -18.67 26.89 -29.30
CA GLN A 278 -19.70 27.71 -29.93
C GLN A 278 -20.05 27.23 -31.34
N ALA A 279 -19.07 26.82 -32.13
CA ALA A 279 -19.27 26.19 -33.43
C ALA A 279 -20.02 24.84 -33.29
N GLY A 280 -19.68 24.04 -32.29
CA GLY A 280 -20.38 22.79 -31.97
C GLY A 280 -21.85 23.01 -31.58
N GLN A 281 -22.15 24.06 -30.82
CA GLN A 281 -23.52 24.42 -30.45
C GLN A 281 -24.33 24.93 -31.66
N GLN A 282 -23.73 25.75 -32.52
CA GLN A 282 -24.39 26.21 -33.76
C GLN A 282 -24.65 25.05 -34.72
N PHE A 283 -23.69 24.13 -34.86
CA PHE A 283 -23.84 22.92 -35.66
C PHE A 283 -24.97 22.02 -35.14
N ALA A 284 -25.07 21.82 -33.83
CA ALA A 284 -26.15 21.05 -33.22
C ALA A 284 -27.53 21.70 -33.47
N GLN A 285 -27.63 23.03 -33.39
CA GLN A 285 -28.87 23.76 -33.70
C GLN A 285 -29.27 23.64 -35.18
N GLN A 286 -28.30 23.73 -36.08
CA GLN A 286 -28.55 23.60 -37.53
C GLN A 286 -28.95 22.17 -37.90
N MET A 287 -28.32 21.16 -37.28
CA MET A 287 -28.68 19.75 -37.44
C MET A 287 -30.10 19.46 -36.96
N GLN A 288 -30.51 20.07 -35.84
CA GLN A 288 -31.85 19.91 -35.27
C GLN A 288 -32.95 20.57 -36.11
N GLN A 289 -32.64 21.65 -36.84
CA GLN A 289 -33.57 22.32 -37.75
C GLN A 289 -33.70 21.61 -39.11
N GLN A 290 -32.58 21.08 -39.65
CA GLN A 290 -32.58 20.50 -40.99
C GLN A 290 -33.02 19.04 -41.04
N ASN A 291 -32.81 18.26 -39.98
CA ASN A 291 -33.16 16.84 -39.98
C ASN A 291 -33.60 16.35 -38.58
N PRO A 292 -34.82 16.73 -38.13
CA PRO A 292 -35.33 16.34 -36.82
C PRO A 292 -35.49 14.82 -36.68
N GLU A 293 -35.80 14.11 -37.76
CA GLU A 293 -35.90 12.65 -37.78
C GLU A 293 -34.55 11.95 -37.51
N LEU A 294 -33.44 12.48 -38.02
CA LEU A 294 -32.11 11.92 -37.79
C LEU A 294 -31.72 12.03 -36.31
N ILE A 295 -32.04 13.15 -35.67
CA ILE A 295 -31.80 13.35 -34.23
C ILE A 295 -32.68 12.43 -33.40
N GLU A 296 -33.94 12.21 -33.79
CA GLU A 296 -34.82 11.30 -33.08
C GLU A 296 -34.43 9.82 -33.30
N GLN A 297 -33.88 9.48 -34.47
CA GLN A 297 -33.26 8.17 -34.74
C GLN A 297 -31.98 7.96 -33.92
N LEU A 298 -31.10 8.94 -33.81
CA LEU A 298 -29.92 8.89 -32.93
C LEU A 298 -30.32 8.79 -31.45
N ARG A 299 -31.30 9.59 -31.02
CA ARG A 299 -31.83 9.57 -29.65
C ARG A 299 -32.52 8.25 -29.31
N SER A 300 -33.28 7.70 -30.25
CA SER A 300 -33.94 6.40 -30.08
C SER A 300 -32.94 5.24 -30.14
N GLN A 301 -31.87 5.29 -30.94
CA GLN A 301 -30.77 4.31 -30.89
C GLN A 301 -30.03 4.33 -29.55
N ILE A 302 -29.80 5.51 -28.97
CA ILE A 302 -29.19 5.65 -27.65
C ILE A 302 -30.14 5.11 -26.56
N ARG A 303 -31.46 5.30 -26.71
CA ARG A 303 -32.48 4.89 -25.72
C ARG A 303 -32.94 3.43 -25.84
N SER A 304 -32.84 2.82 -27.03
CA SER A 304 -33.29 1.45 -27.31
C SER A 304 -32.21 0.38 -27.06
N ARG A 305 -30.98 0.78 -26.70
CA ARG A 305 -29.94 -0.18 -26.32
C ARG A 305 -30.27 -0.74 -24.92
N PRO A 306 -30.65 -2.02 -24.77
CA PRO A 306 -30.83 -2.58 -23.45
C PRO A 306 -29.46 -2.56 -22.74
N PRO A 307 -29.36 -2.11 -21.48
CA PRO A 307 -28.12 -2.19 -20.74
C PRO A 307 -27.64 -3.64 -20.73
N SER A 308 -26.46 -3.89 -21.31
CA SER A 308 -25.87 -5.23 -21.31
C SER A 308 -25.65 -5.68 -19.85
N ALA A 309 -25.58 -6.99 -19.61
CA ALA A 309 -25.20 -7.53 -18.30
C ALA A 309 -23.90 -6.88 -17.76
N THR A 310 -23.00 -6.47 -18.65
CA THR A 310 -21.81 -5.68 -18.36
C THR A 310 -22.12 -4.29 -17.79
N HIS A 311 -23.14 -3.59 -18.26
CA HIS A 311 -23.54 -2.29 -17.71
C HIS A 311 -24.21 -2.44 -16.34
N TYR A 312 -24.95 -3.53 -16.09
CA TYR A 312 -25.47 -3.84 -14.75
C TYR A 312 -24.36 -4.25 -13.79
N LEU A 313 -23.38 -5.03 -14.23
CA LEU A 313 -22.21 -5.41 -13.42
C LEU A 313 -21.30 -4.22 -13.16
N LEU A 314 -21.02 -3.37 -14.16
CA LEU A 314 -20.22 -2.16 -13.97
C LEU A 314 -20.95 -1.19 -13.05
N LYS A 315 -22.25 -0.95 -13.28
CA LYS A 315 -23.06 -0.09 -12.40
C LYS A 315 -23.15 -0.68 -10.98
N ALA A 316 -23.28 -2.00 -10.83
CA ALA A 316 -23.29 -2.66 -9.53
C ALA A 316 -21.93 -2.57 -8.83
N THR A 317 -20.81 -2.73 -9.55
CA THR A 317 -19.46 -2.58 -9.00
C THR A 317 -19.16 -1.13 -8.65
N THR A 318 -19.52 -0.17 -9.51
CA THR A 318 -19.36 1.26 -9.24
C THR A 318 -20.27 1.71 -8.08
N LEU A 319 -21.51 1.22 -8.01
CA LEU A 319 -22.40 1.46 -6.87
C LEU A 319 -21.82 0.87 -5.59
N ARG A 320 -21.32 -0.37 -5.62
CA ARG A 320 -20.73 -1.04 -4.46
C ARG A 320 -19.45 -0.34 -3.97
N ASN A 321 -18.61 0.12 -4.88
CA ASN A 321 -17.42 0.91 -4.54
C ASN A 321 -17.80 2.29 -3.97
N MET A 322 -18.84 2.92 -4.51
CA MET A 322 -19.36 4.18 -3.99
C MET A 322 -20.01 4.00 -2.62
N GLU A 323 -20.75 2.92 -2.39
CA GLU A 323 -21.31 2.56 -1.08
C GLU A 323 -20.22 2.30 -0.05
N MET A 324 -19.16 1.55 -0.41
CA MET A 324 -17.99 1.34 0.45
C MET A 324 -17.27 2.64 0.78
N PHE A 325 -17.06 3.49 -0.22
CA PHE A 325 -16.45 4.81 -0.02
C PHE A 325 -17.30 5.67 0.93
N VAL A 326 -18.61 5.74 0.71
CA VAL A 326 -19.55 6.47 1.58
C VAL A 326 -19.55 5.88 2.98
N ALA A 327 -19.54 4.55 3.13
CA ALA A 327 -19.47 3.88 4.42
C ALA A 327 -18.18 4.24 5.17
N LYS A 328 -17.01 4.26 4.50
CA LYS A 328 -15.73 4.67 5.11
C LYS A 328 -15.75 6.14 5.54
N ILE A 329 -16.35 7.03 4.75
CA ILE A 329 -16.52 8.44 5.12
C ILE A 329 -17.46 8.61 6.31
N LEU A 330 -18.57 7.86 6.36
CA LEU A 330 -19.48 7.87 7.51
C LEU A 330 -18.79 7.32 8.77
N CYS A 331 -17.99 6.26 8.64
CA CYS A 331 -17.18 5.73 9.74
C CYS A 331 -16.20 6.79 10.24
N LEU A 332 -15.51 7.48 9.33
CA LEU A 332 -14.58 8.56 9.66
C LEU A 332 -15.25 9.68 10.47
N LEU A 333 -16.39 10.18 10.00
CA LEU A 333 -17.14 11.25 10.69
C LEU A 333 -17.70 10.76 12.03
N GLY A 334 -18.22 9.53 12.08
CA GLY A 334 -18.75 8.90 13.28
C GLY A 334 -17.69 8.73 14.37
N MET A 335 -16.53 8.17 14.02
CA MET A 335 -15.40 7.99 14.96
C MET A 335 -14.90 9.32 15.51
N PHE A 336 -14.73 10.32 14.65
CA PHE A 336 -14.31 11.65 15.08
C PHE A 336 -15.28 12.24 16.13
N GLY A 337 -16.59 12.14 15.87
CA GLY A 337 -17.61 12.63 16.80
C GLY A 337 -17.64 11.85 18.12
N LEU A 338 -17.57 10.52 18.06
CA LEU A 338 -17.56 9.65 19.23
C LEU A 338 -16.34 9.89 20.12
N MET A 339 -15.14 10.02 19.52
CA MET A 339 -13.91 10.32 20.23
C MET A 339 -13.94 11.69 20.90
N LEU A 340 -14.36 12.71 20.15
CA LEU A 340 -14.43 14.07 20.66
C LEU A 340 -15.42 14.17 21.84
N GLY A 341 -16.59 13.54 21.70
CA GLY A 341 -17.57 13.43 22.78
C GLY A 341 -17.04 12.64 23.97
N GLY A 342 -16.41 11.49 23.71
CA GLY A 342 -15.82 10.62 24.72
C GLY A 342 -14.79 11.32 25.59
N ILE A 343 -13.97 12.23 25.04
CA ILE A 343 -12.99 12.99 25.83
C ILE A 343 -13.65 14.18 26.54
N LEU A 344 -14.49 14.97 25.86
CA LEU A 344 -15.01 16.23 26.38
C LEU A 344 -16.12 16.08 27.42
N ILE A 345 -16.97 15.05 27.31
CA ILE A 345 -18.05 14.79 28.26
C ILE A 345 -17.50 14.55 29.68
N PRO A 346 -16.55 13.61 29.92
CA PRO A 346 -15.92 13.44 31.22
C PRO A 346 -15.31 14.72 31.80
N VAL A 347 -14.59 15.48 30.96
CA VAL A 347 -13.93 16.73 31.38
C VAL A 347 -14.95 17.72 31.90
N ARG A 348 -16.07 17.90 31.18
CA ARG A 348 -17.13 18.81 31.59
C ARG A 348 -17.88 18.34 32.84
N VAL A 349 -18.18 17.03 32.93
CA VAL A 349 -18.92 16.46 34.05
C VAL A 349 -18.10 16.55 35.34
N MET A 350 -16.81 16.21 35.29
CA MET A 350 -15.94 16.24 36.47
C MET A 350 -15.63 17.65 36.97
N GLN A 351 -15.61 18.66 36.08
CA GLN A 351 -15.48 20.06 36.48
C GLN A 351 -16.74 20.62 37.16
N SER A 352 -17.90 19.97 37.01
CA SER A 352 -19.19 20.48 37.48
C SER A 352 -19.62 19.97 38.86
N ASP A 353 -19.22 18.76 39.28
CA ASP A 353 -19.75 18.13 40.51
C ASP A 353 -18.89 16.96 41.03
N LEU A 354 -18.53 16.99 42.32
CA LEU A 354 -17.57 16.07 42.96
C LEU A 354 -18.18 14.70 43.28
N ASP A 355 -19.47 14.63 43.63
CA ASP A 355 -20.18 13.36 43.88
C ASP A 355 -20.51 12.61 42.59
N LYS A 356 -20.70 13.35 41.49
CA LYS A 356 -20.81 12.75 40.15
C LYS A 356 -19.46 12.18 39.72
N ALA A 357 -18.34 12.80 40.06
CA ALA A 357 -17.01 12.32 39.68
C ALA A 357 -16.67 10.94 40.27
N VAL A 358 -17.06 10.65 41.51
CA VAL A 358 -16.82 9.33 42.14
C VAL A 358 -17.64 8.22 41.47
N ARG A 359 -18.94 8.46 41.21
CA ARG A 359 -19.80 7.51 40.49
C ARG A 359 -19.32 7.29 39.06
N TYR A 360 -18.93 8.37 38.38
CA TYR A 360 -18.37 8.33 37.04
C TYR A 360 -17.09 7.49 36.99
N ARG A 361 -16.22 7.61 37.99
CA ARG A 361 -14.99 6.80 38.08
C ARG A 361 -15.25 5.30 38.17
N LYS A 362 -16.24 4.88 38.98
CA LYS A 362 -16.63 3.46 39.05
C LYS A 362 -17.22 2.97 37.73
N ALA A 363 -18.09 3.77 37.12
CA ALA A 363 -18.67 3.44 35.82
C ALA A 363 -17.60 3.29 34.73
N VAL A 364 -16.62 4.19 34.69
CA VAL A 364 -15.50 4.12 33.74
C VAL A 364 -14.65 2.88 33.93
N ALA A 365 -14.36 2.45 35.17
CA ALA A 365 -13.58 1.24 35.42
C ALA A 365 -14.27 -0.03 34.89
N PHE A 366 -15.59 -0.17 35.11
CA PHE A 366 -16.35 -1.31 34.55
C PHE A 366 -16.47 -1.22 33.04
N SER A 367 -16.69 -0.02 32.50
CA SER A 367 -16.73 0.20 31.06
C SER A 367 -15.38 -0.10 30.41
N ASN A 368 -14.25 0.31 30.99
CA ASN A 368 -12.90 -0.04 30.53
C ASN A 368 -12.65 -1.55 30.54
N SER A 369 -13.08 -2.22 31.62
CA SER A 369 -12.98 -3.67 31.72
C SER A 369 -13.82 -4.37 30.65
N PHE A 370 -15.05 -3.91 30.42
CA PHE A 370 -15.90 -4.38 29.32
C PHE A 370 -15.26 -4.12 27.95
N GLY A 371 -14.71 -2.92 27.74
CA GLY A 371 -13.97 -2.54 26.55
C GLY A 371 -12.80 -3.48 26.28
N GLY A 372 -11.99 -3.79 27.31
CA GLY A 372 -10.90 -4.77 27.21
C GLY A 372 -11.36 -6.15 26.72
N GLY A 373 -12.59 -6.54 27.05
CA GLY A 373 -13.19 -7.80 26.62
C GLY A 373 -13.60 -7.74 25.15
N VAL A 374 -14.25 -6.65 24.77
CA VAL A 374 -14.58 -6.33 23.37
C VAL A 374 -13.31 -6.30 22.51
N PHE A 375 -12.24 -5.64 22.97
CA PHE A 375 -10.93 -5.61 22.30
C PHE A 375 -10.35 -7.01 22.07
N LEU A 376 -10.36 -7.85 23.11
CA LEU A 376 -9.83 -9.20 23.03
C LEU A 376 -10.64 -10.06 22.05
N ALA A 377 -11.97 -9.88 22.00
CA ALA A 377 -12.81 -10.50 21.00
C ALA A 377 -12.53 -9.96 19.58
N THR A 378 -12.36 -8.65 19.39
CA THR A 378 -12.02 -8.07 18.08
C THR A 378 -10.69 -8.61 17.57
N CYS A 379 -9.69 -8.71 18.45
CA CYS A 379 -8.36 -9.19 18.10
C CYS A 379 -8.39 -10.64 17.61
N PHE A 380 -8.95 -11.55 18.41
CA PHE A 380 -8.92 -12.99 18.10
C PHE A 380 -10.02 -13.46 17.15
N ASN A 381 -11.20 -12.83 17.16
CA ASN A 381 -12.36 -13.31 16.40
C ASN A 381 -12.57 -12.54 15.10
N ALA A 382 -11.97 -11.36 14.92
CA ALA A 382 -12.11 -10.56 13.71
C ALA A 382 -10.77 -10.25 13.02
N LEU A 383 -9.80 -9.66 13.72
CA LEU A 383 -8.54 -9.21 13.12
C LEU A 383 -7.62 -10.36 12.74
N LEU A 384 -7.36 -11.30 13.65
CA LEU A 384 -6.47 -12.43 13.37
C LEU A 384 -7.01 -13.31 12.22
N PRO A 385 -8.31 -13.70 12.17
CA PRO A 385 -8.87 -14.39 11.01
C PRO A 385 -8.77 -13.57 9.73
N ALA A 386 -9.00 -12.25 9.77
CA ALA A 386 -8.90 -11.42 8.58
C ALA A 386 -7.46 -11.35 8.02
N VAL A 387 -6.44 -11.28 8.89
CA VAL A 387 -5.03 -11.32 8.48
C VAL A 387 -4.67 -12.70 7.92
N ARG A 388 -5.14 -13.79 8.55
CA ARG A 388 -4.97 -15.16 8.03
C ARG A 388 -5.59 -15.31 6.64
N ASP A 389 -6.85 -14.91 6.45
CA ASP A 389 -7.57 -15.00 5.18
C ASP A 389 -6.81 -14.26 4.06
N LYS A 390 -6.43 -12.99 4.31
CA LYS A 390 -5.69 -12.18 3.34
C LYS A 390 -4.32 -12.78 3.03
N MET A 391 -3.63 -13.30 4.06
CA MET A 391 -2.32 -13.93 3.87
C MET A 391 -2.42 -15.21 3.05
N GLU A 392 -3.44 -16.04 3.30
CA GLU A 392 -3.68 -17.25 2.52
C GLU A 392 -3.99 -16.93 1.05
N GLN A 393 -4.73 -15.84 0.79
CA GLN A 393 -4.98 -15.36 -0.58
C GLN A 393 -3.69 -14.93 -1.28
N ILE A 394 -2.81 -14.20 -0.58
CA ILE A 394 -1.51 -13.77 -1.12
C ILE A 394 -0.60 -14.98 -1.37
N LEU A 395 -0.55 -15.93 -0.44
CA LEU A 395 0.22 -17.17 -0.58
C LEU A 395 -0.27 -18.02 -1.75
N LYS A 396 -1.60 -18.13 -1.93
CA LYS A 396 -2.22 -18.79 -3.09
C LYS A 396 -1.82 -18.10 -4.40
N LEU A 397 -1.82 -16.77 -4.44
CA LEU A 397 -1.42 -15.99 -5.61
C LEU A 397 0.06 -16.22 -5.96
N LEU A 398 0.91 -16.29 -4.93
CA LEU A 398 2.35 -16.58 -5.05
C LEU A 398 2.66 -18.07 -5.24
N LYS A 399 1.65 -18.95 -5.20
CA LYS A 399 1.78 -20.42 -5.19
C LYS A 399 2.72 -20.98 -4.12
N ILE A 400 2.85 -20.28 -2.99
CA ILE A 400 3.63 -20.74 -1.86
C ILE A 400 2.69 -21.49 -0.91
N THR A 401 3.03 -22.73 -0.57
CA THR A 401 2.34 -23.48 0.49
C THR A 401 3.26 -23.53 1.69
N THR A 402 2.74 -23.17 2.86
CA THR A 402 3.50 -23.13 4.10
C THR A 402 2.56 -23.41 5.27
N ASP A 403 2.99 -24.30 6.15
CA ASP A 403 2.30 -24.59 7.42
C ASP A 403 2.69 -23.61 8.53
N TYR A 404 3.60 -22.67 8.23
CA TYR A 404 4.10 -21.71 9.21
C TYR A 404 3.05 -20.63 9.53
N PRO A 405 2.83 -20.28 10.81
CA PRO A 405 1.83 -19.30 11.25
C PRO A 405 2.28 -17.84 10.98
N ILE A 406 2.28 -17.42 9.70
CA ILE A 406 2.80 -16.10 9.32
C ILE A 406 1.93 -14.97 9.88
N ALA A 407 0.60 -15.13 9.89
CA ALA A 407 -0.31 -14.10 10.39
C ALA A 407 -0.07 -13.78 11.88
N GLU A 408 0.12 -14.83 12.69
CA GLU A 408 0.45 -14.75 14.10
C GLU A 408 1.83 -14.16 14.31
N THR A 409 2.80 -14.55 13.48
CA THR A 409 4.16 -13.99 13.54
C THR A 409 4.16 -12.50 13.26
N MET A 410 3.40 -12.05 12.25
CA MET A 410 3.20 -10.62 11.96
C MET A 410 2.52 -9.89 13.12
N MET A 411 1.54 -10.53 13.75
CA MET A 411 0.87 -9.97 14.92
C MET A 411 1.83 -9.83 16.11
N MET A 412 2.66 -10.84 16.36
CA MET A 412 3.71 -10.77 17.39
C MET A 412 4.79 -9.74 17.06
N LEU A 413 5.13 -9.57 15.78
CA LEU A 413 6.05 -8.53 15.35
C LEU A 413 5.47 -7.13 15.64
N GLY A 414 4.18 -6.92 15.40
CA GLY A 414 3.47 -5.70 15.77
C GLY A 414 3.52 -5.45 17.28
N PHE A 415 3.20 -6.48 18.08
CA PHE A 415 3.29 -6.42 19.54
C PHE A 415 4.69 -6.00 20.02
N PHE A 416 5.75 -6.66 19.54
CA PHE A 416 7.12 -6.32 19.93
C PHE A 416 7.57 -4.96 19.41
N LEU A 417 7.11 -4.55 18.23
CA LEU A 417 7.36 -3.20 17.72
C LEU A 417 6.74 -2.15 18.65
N THR A 418 5.51 -2.35 19.11
CA THR A 418 4.87 -1.45 20.08
C THR A 418 5.65 -1.40 21.39
N VAL A 419 6.03 -2.57 21.95
CA VAL A 419 6.89 -2.65 23.14
C VAL A 419 8.17 -1.86 22.92
N PHE A 420 8.87 -2.08 21.80
CA PHE A 420 10.11 -1.41 21.49
C PHE A 420 9.93 0.11 21.42
N VAL A 421 8.90 0.59 20.71
CA VAL A 421 8.62 2.03 20.59
C VAL A 421 8.34 2.65 21.95
N GLU A 422 7.54 1.99 22.79
CA GLU A 422 7.26 2.48 24.14
C GLU A 422 8.51 2.52 25.01
N GLN A 423 9.27 1.42 25.05
CA GLN A 423 10.51 1.36 25.84
C GLN A 423 11.56 2.36 25.32
N ALA A 424 11.64 2.59 24.02
CA ALA A 424 12.49 3.61 23.43
C ALA A 424 12.07 5.01 23.91
N VAL A 425 10.77 5.33 23.84
CA VAL A 425 10.23 6.61 24.34
C VAL A 425 10.55 6.81 25.83
N LEU A 426 10.37 5.78 26.66
CA LEU A 426 10.70 5.83 28.09
C LEU A 426 12.20 6.00 28.35
N THR A 427 13.05 5.31 27.56
CA THR A 427 14.51 5.40 27.64
C THR A 427 15.01 6.80 27.30
N PHE A 428 14.50 7.40 26.22
CA PHE A 428 14.84 8.76 25.82
C PHE A 428 14.34 9.81 26.82
N ARG A 429 13.33 9.49 27.64
CA ARG A 429 12.76 10.41 28.63
C ARG A 429 13.38 10.30 30.04
N LYS A 430 14.37 9.44 30.27
CA LYS A 430 15.01 9.20 31.59
C LYS A 430 14.01 8.92 32.72
N GLU A 431 12.88 8.27 32.42
CA GLU A 431 11.92 7.81 33.43
C GLU A 431 12.24 6.37 33.87
N LYS A 432 11.87 6.01 35.11
CA LYS A 432 11.86 4.59 35.51
C LYS A 432 10.78 3.87 34.66
N PRO A 433 11.07 2.69 34.11
CA PRO A 433 10.11 1.99 33.26
C PRO A 433 8.82 1.74 34.04
N SER A 434 7.67 2.11 33.47
CA SER A 434 6.40 1.56 33.90
C SER A 434 6.34 0.12 33.41
N PHE A 435 6.50 -0.80 34.35
CA PHE A 435 6.04 -2.19 34.22
C PHE A 435 6.84 -3.10 33.28
N ILE A 436 8.11 -3.35 33.61
CA ILE A 436 8.68 -4.70 33.48
C ILE A 436 9.52 -4.94 34.74
N ASP A 437 8.94 -5.61 35.74
CA ASP A 437 9.76 -6.24 36.76
C ASP A 437 10.36 -7.50 36.14
N LEU A 438 11.58 -7.35 35.61
CA LEU A 438 12.35 -8.37 34.91
C LEU A 438 12.83 -9.49 35.86
N GLU A 439 12.29 -9.57 37.08
CA GLU A 439 12.54 -10.68 38.01
C GLU A 439 11.70 -11.92 37.68
N THR A 440 10.60 -11.78 36.94
CA THR A 440 9.71 -12.93 36.63
C THR A 440 10.20 -13.82 35.47
N PHE A 441 11.21 -13.37 34.70
CA PHE A 441 11.81 -14.14 33.60
C PHE A 441 13.19 -14.74 33.92
N ASN A 442 13.73 -14.46 35.12
CA ASN A 442 15.02 -15.00 35.57
C ASN A 442 14.89 -16.14 36.59
N ALA A 443 13.69 -16.69 36.80
CA ALA A 443 13.48 -17.89 37.61
C ALA A 443 13.74 -19.15 36.78
N GLY A 444 15.00 -19.37 36.39
CA GLY A 444 15.38 -20.55 35.64
C GLY A 444 16.84 -20.57 35.20
N GLY A 445 17.76 -20.82 36.14
CA GLY A 445 19.10 -21.32 35.81
C GLY A 445 20.24 -20.75 36.66
N SER A 446 20.62 -21.50 37.69
CA SER A 446 22.00 -21.74 38.23
C SER A 446 22.89 -20.52 38.51
N GLU A 447 23.56 -20.32 39.64
CA GLU A 447 24.00 -21.09 40.82
C GLU A 447 24.73 -19.99 41.67
N ALA A 448 24.91 -19.97 42.99
CA ALA A 448 24.88 -20.93 44.08
C ALA A 448 24.93 -20.15 45.40
N GLY A 449 24.46 -20.77 46.49
CA GLY A 449 25.06 -20.57 47.82
C GLY A 449 24.11 -20.15 48.94
N SER A 450 23.71 -21.17 49.73
CA SER A 450 23.38 -21.15 51.17
C SER A 450 22.25 -20.25 51.66
N ASP A 451 21.34 -20.67 52.54
CA ASP A 451 21.03 -21.92 53.23
C ASP A 451 19.65 -21.70 53.90
N SER A 452 18.90 -22.77 54.16
CA SER A 452 17.89 -22.95 55.24
C SER A 452 16.86 -21.84 55.49
N GLU A 453 15.53 -22.04 55.50
CA GLU A 453 14.76 -23.17 56.02
C GLU A 453 13.28 -22.93 55.66
N TYR A 454 12.54 -24.01 55.45
CA TYR A 454 11.08 -24.03 55.49
C TYR A 454 10.60 -23.61 56.88
N ASP A 455 9.66 -22.66 56.99
CA ASP A 455 8.40 -22.90 57.71
C ASP A 455 7.41 -21.71 57.62
N THR A 456 6.16 -22.06 57.39
CA THR A 456 4.97 -21.26 57.75
C THR A 456 4.33 -21.94 58.97
N PRO A 457 3.30 -21.43 59.67
CA PRO A 457 2.83 -20.06 59.95
C PRO A 457 2.55 -19.83 61.48
N PHE A 458 2.06 -18.63 61.84
CA PHE A 458 1.28 -18.31 63.07
C PHE A 458 2.00 -18.11 64.45
N ILE A 459 1.56 -17.04 65.15
CA ILE A 459 1.67 -16.72 66.59
C ILE A 459 2.91 -15.90 67.06
N ALA A 460 2.64 -14.68 67.54
CA ALA A 460 3.48 -13.89 68.46
C ALA A 460 3.20 -14.32 69.93
N PRO A 461 4.09 -14.18 70.96
CA PRO A 461 4.53 -12.86 71.47
C PRO A 461 5.90 -12.75 72.25
N ALA A 462 6.33 -11.48 72.43
CA ALA A 462 6.97 -10.80 73.59
C ALA A 462 8.35 -11.19 74.24
N ARG A 463 9.10 -10.09 74.55
CA ARG A 463 10.32 -9.87 75.37
C ARG A 463 11.67 -10.04 74.65
N GLY A 464 12.61 -9.09 74.58
CA GLY A 464 12.75 -7.73 75.12
C GLY A 464 14.19 -7.47 75.62
N SER A 465 14.97 -6.58 74.97
CA SER A 465 15.98 -5.72 75.64
C SER A 465 16.59 -4.66 74.70
N HIS A 466 16.17 -3.41 74.93
CA HIS A 466 16.83 -2.10 74.79
C HIS A 466 18.17 -1.93 74.04
N HIS A 467 18.24 -0.98 73.08
CA HIS A 467 18.75 0.39 73.29
C HIS A 467 18.56 1.35 72.08
N HIS A 468 18.22 2.61 72.39
CA HIS A 468 18.30 3.87 71.60
C HIS A 468 17.51 4.01 70.28
N SER A 469 16.29 4.57 70.27
CA SER A 469 15.88 5.99 70.37
C SER A 469 15.76 6.71 69.01
N HIS A 470 14.55 6.74 68.45
CA HIS A 470 13.93 7.94 67.84
C HIS A 470 12.40 7.74 67.75
N HIS A 471 11.65 8.74 68.20
CA HIS A 471 10.19 8.77 68.32
C HIS A 471 9.47 8.65 66.97
N HIS A 472 8.64 7.61 66.81
CA HIS A 472 7.49 7.61 65.90
C HIS A 472 6.21 7.67 66.71
N SER A 473 5.61 8.86 66.80
CA SER A 473 4.22 9.02 67.23
C SER A 473 3.31 8.82 66.03
N HIS A 474 2.41 7.85 66.13
CA HIS A 474 1.26 7.69 65.26
C HIS A 474 0.45 8.99 65.22
N HIS A 475 0.47 9.69 64.07
CA HIS A 475 -0.55 10.64 63.71
C HIS A 475 -1.27 10.09 62.49
N HIS A 476 -2.59 10.01 62.61
CA HIS A 476 -3.55 9.75 61.55
C HIS A 476 -3.06 10.33 60.22
N GLY A 477 -2.93 9.47 59.22
CA GLY A 477 -2.61 9.86 57.85
C GLY A 477 -3.67 10.80 57.31
N HIS A 478 -3.50 12.09 57.59
CA HIS A 478 -4.12 13.15 56.85
C HIS A 478 -3.59 12.99 55.43
N PHE A 479 -4.41 12.38 54.60
CA PHE A 479 -4.23 12.23 53.17
C PHE A 479 -3.93 13.64 52.64
N ASN A 480 -2.67 13.89 52.30
CA ASN A 480 -2.28 15.16 51.73
C ASN A 480 -2.80 15.16 50.28
N PRO A 481 -3.78 15.99 49.89
CA PRO A 481 -4.33 15.99 48.53
C PRO A 481 -3.25 16.32 47.48
N ALA A 482 -2.10 16.86 47.93
CA ALA A 482 -0.93 17.18 47.13
C ALA A 482 -0.11 15.96 46.66
N GLU A 483 -0.31 14.76 47.21
CA GLU A 483 0.31 13.54 46.67
C GLU A 483 -0.52 12.89 45.55
N LEU A 484 -1.80 13.27 45.42
CA LEU A 484 -2.68 12.82 44.32
C LEU A 484 -2.60 13.68 43.06
N THR A 485 -1.89 14.82 43.09
CA THR A 485 -1.63 15.70 41.95
C THR A 485 -0.43 15.27 41.09
N ARG A 486 0.17 14.10 41.38
CA ARG A 486 1.39 13.61 40.70
C ARG A 486 1.14 12.64 39.55
N ALA A 487 -0.06 12.59 38.97
CA ALA A 487 -0.17 12.18 37.57
C ALA A 487 0.33 13.36 36.72
N GLY A 488 1.66 13.45 36.55
CA GLY A 488 2.28 14.62 35.93
C GLY A 488 1.79 14.85 34.49
N PRO A 489 1.92 16.09 33.97
CA PRO A 489 1.62 16.42 32.57
C PRO A 489 2.39 15.54 31.57
N LEU A 490 3.52 14.97 31.99
CA LEU A 490 4.32 14.01 31.22
C LEU A 490 3.62 12.66 31.02
N ARG A 491 2.93 12.14 32.05
CA ARG A 491 2.17 10.88 31.95
C ARG A 491 0.95 11.06 31.03
N LEU A 492 0.28 12.22 31.14
CA LEU A 492 -0.79 12.58 30.22
C LEU A 492 -0.27 12.71 28.79
N ALA A 493 0.89 13.34 28.58
CA ALA A 493 1.51 13.45 27.26
C ALA A 493 1.92 12.09 26.67
N SER A 494 2.45 11.18 27.50
CA SER A 494 2.78 9.81 27.08
C SER A 494 1.53 9.02 26.69
N LEU A 495 0.48 9.09 27.51
CA LEU A 495 -0.81 8.47 27.23
C LEU A 495 -1.43 8.99 25.93
N VAL A 496 -1.38 10.31 25.71
CA VAL A 496 -1.86 10.95 24.48
C VAL A 496 -1.07 10.47 23.27
N LEU A 497 0.26 10.37 23.37
CA LEU A 497 1.12 9.90 22.28
C LEU A 497 0.82 8.44 21.93
N ALA A 498 0.72 7.57 22.94
CA ALA A 498 0.41 6.16 22.78
C ALA A 498 -0.98 5.95 22.16
N LEU A 499 -2.01 6.62 22.70
CA LEU A 499 -3.36 6.57 22.14
C LEU A 499 -3.40 7.14 20.72
N SER A 500 -2.69 8.23 20.43
CA SER A 500 -2.63 8.81 19.08
C SER A 500 -2.01 7.83 18.07
N ALA A 501 -0.88 7.22 18.42
CA ALA A 501 -0.23 6.23 17.55
C ALA A 501 -1.13 5.02 17.32
N HIS A 502 -1.82 4.56 18.37
CA HIS A 502 -2.80 3.49 18.29
C HIS A 502 -3.93 3.84 17.32
N SER A 503 -4.62 4.96 17.54
CA SER A 503 -5.73 5.46 16.73
C SER A 503 -5.37 5.57 15.24
N VAL A 504 -4.12 5.92 14.88
CA VAL A 504 -3.65 5.91 13.47
C VAL A 504 -3.67 4.50 12.90
N PHE A 505 -3.15 3.50 13.61
CA PHE A 505 -3.13 2.12 13.13
C PHE A 505 -4.53 1.51 13.05
N GLU A 506 -5.45 1.90 13.94
CA GLU A 506 -6.85 1.45 13.85
C GLU A 506 -7.56 2.05 12.64
N GLY A 507 -7.38 3.36 12.44
CA GLY A 507 -7.90 4.03 11.26
C GLY A 507 -7.35 3.39 9.99
N LEU A 508 -6.06 3.07 9.96
CA LEU A 508 -5.40 2.38 8.85
C LEU A 508 -6.05 1.02 8.57
N ALA A 509 -6.31 0.22 9.61
CA ALA A 509 -6.98 -1.07 9.46
C ALA A 509 -8.41 -0.95 8.91
N LEU A 510 -9.19 0.04 9.36
CA LEU A 510 -10.52 0.36 8.83
C LEU A 510 -10.45 0.83 7.36
N GLY A 511 -9.46 1.66 7.03
CA GLY A 511 -9.23 2.15 5.67
C GLY A 511 -8.84 1.04 4.69
N LEU A 512 -8.07 0.04 5.15
CA LEU A 512 -7.61 -1.12 4.38
C LEU A 512 -8.65 -2.24 4.23
N GLN A 513 -9.85 -2.09 4.79
CA GLN A 513 -10.88 -3.12 4.71
C GLN A 513 -11.69 -2.99 3.42
N GLU A 514 -11.75 -4.07 2.65
CA GLU A 514 -12.40 -4.12 1.32
C GLU A 514 -13.83 -4.72 1.39
N ASP A 515 -14.13 -5.47 2.46
CA ASP A 515 -15.42 -6.15 2.65
C ASP A 515 -16.33 -5.32 3.58
N GLY A 516 -17.51 -4.95 3.08
CA GLY A 516 -18.47 -4.11 3.82
C GLY A 516 -19.05 -4.74 5.08
N ALA A 517 -19.25 -6.06 5.10
CA ALA A 517 -19.75 -6.76 6.30
C ALA A 517 -18.66 -6.87 7.37
N LYS A 518 -17.42 -7.14 6.94
CA LYS A 518 -16.26 -7.10 7.84
C LYS A 518 -15.95 -5.66 8.30
N LEU A 519 -16.21 -4.65 7.46
CA LEU A 519 -16.05 -3.23 7.82
C LEU A 519 -17.05 -2.82 8.90
N GLY A 520 -18.32 -3.18 8.78
CA GLY A 520 -19.35 -2.84 9.77
C GLY A 520 -19.09 -3.47 11.15
N SER A 521 -18.73 -4.75 11.19
CA SER A 521 -18.39 -5.45 12.44
C SER A 521 -17.10 -4.92 13.08
N LEU A 522 -16.06 -4.66 12.27
CA LEU A 522 -14.82 -4.04 12.74
C LEU A 522 -15.08 -2.61 13.25
N PHE A 523 -15.84 -1.80 12.51
CA PHE A 523 -16.22 -0.45 12.92
C PHE A 523 -16.99 -0.46 14.24
N LEU A 524 -17.95 -1.38 14.42
CA LEU A 524 -18.71 -1.45 15.66
C LEU A 524 -17.82 -1.78 16.87
N GLY A 525 -16.92 -2.76 16.71
CA GLY A 525 -15.94 -3.10 17.74
C GLY A 525 -15.04 -1.92 18.08
N VAL A 526 -14.54 -1.24 17.03
CA VAL A 526 -13.67 -0.06 17.15
C VAL A 526 -14.38 1.12 17.80
N ALA A 527 -15.56 1.47 17.33
CA ALA A 527 -16.38 2.54 17.88
C ALA A 527 -16.66 2.36 19.37
N ILE A 528 -17.03 1.15 19.80
CA ILE A 528 -17.31 0.86 21.20
C ILE A 528 -16.06 1.12 22.04
N HIS A 529 -14.93 0.51 21.68
CA HIS A 529 -13.77 0.54 22.56
C HIS A 529 -13.06 1.89 22.56
N GLU A 530 -13.07 2.59 21.44
CA GLU A 530 -12.34 3.85 21.25
C GLU A 530 -13.09 4.98 21.95
N THR A 531 -14.42 4.90 22.00
CA THR A 531 -15.24 5.73 22.88
C THR A 531 -14.89 5.51 24.36
N LEU A 532 -14.57 4.27 24.77
CA LEU A 532 -14.17 3.96 26.14
C LEU A 532 -12.78 4.49 26.48
N ALA A 533 -11.80 4.30 25.57
CA ALA A 533 -10.46 4.87 25.69
C ALA A 533 -10.50 6.41 25.74
N ALA A 534 -11.31 7.04 24.89
CA ALA A 534 -11.60 8.47 24.93
C ALA A 534 -12.17 8.93 26.28
N MET A 535 -13.11 8.19 26.85
CA MET A 535 -13.64 8.48 28.18
C MET A 535 -12.58 8.37 29.28
N ALA A 536 -11.72 7.34 29.24
CA ALA A 536 -10.61 7.18 30.18
C ALA A 536 -9.58 8.32 30.06
N LEU A 537 -9.26 8.73 28.83
CA LEU A 537 -8.41 9.89 28.55
C LEU A 537 -9.06 11.17 29.08
N GLY A 538 -10.36 11.40 28.83
CA GLY A 538 -11.09 12.56 29.34
C GLY A 538 -11.09 12.65 30.86
N VAL A 539 -11.23 11.53 31.57
CA VAL A 539 -11.07 11.48 33.03
C VAL A 539 -9.64 11.86 33.46
N SER A 540 -8.63 11.40 32.72
CA SER A 540 -7.22 11.71 33.00
C SER A 540 -6.90 13.19 32.76
N VAL A 541 -7.44 13.78 31.70
CA VAL A 541 -7.38 15.22 31.40
C VAL A 541 -8.07 16.04 32.49
N ALA A 542 -9.24 15.59 32.96
CA ALA A 542 -9.97 16.24 34.05
C ALA A 542 -9.17 16.22 35.37
N LYS A 543 -8.53 15.10 35.69
CA LYS A 543 -7.65 14.94 36.87
C LYS A 543 -6.40 15.80 36.78
N ALA A 544 -5.85 16.00 35.58
CA ALA A 544 -4.71 16.86 35.33
C ALA A 544 -5.05 18.36 35.50
N GLY A 545 -6.32 18.72 35.69
CA GLY A 545 -6.75 20.10 35.93
C GLY A 545 -6.64 20.99 34.70
N LEU A 546 -6.59 20.41 33.49
CA LEU A 546 -6.51 21.18 32.25
C LEU A 546 -7.76 22.04 32.04
N GLN A 547 -7.55 23.27 31.56
CA GLN A 547 -8.65 24.14 31.17
C GLN A 547 -9.40 23.53 29.97
N LEU A 548 -10.71 23.78 29.89
CA LEU A 548 -11.56 23.22 28.84
C LEU A 548 -11.06 23.56 27.42
N GLN A 549 -10.39 24.71 27.25
CA GLN A 549 -9.79 25.12 25.97
C GLN A 549 -8.59 24.27 25.56
N ASP A 550 -7.75 23.86 26.50
CA ASP A 550 -6.58 23.02 26.19
C ASP A 550 -6.98 21.56 26.09
N ALA A 551 -7.96 21.15 26.92
CA ALA A 551 -8.63 19.85 26.78
C ALA A 551 -9.31 19.69 25.42
N SER A 552 -9.93 20.75 24.86
CA SER A 552 -10.56 20.69 23.54
C SER A 552 -9.55 20.62 22.40
N LYS A 553 -8.44 21.36 22.46
CA LYS A 553 -7.34 21.21 21.50
C LYS A 553 -6.80 19.79 21.51
N LEU A 554 -6.52 19.25 22.69
CA LEU A 554 -6.03 17.88 22.87
C LEU A 554 -7.02 16.85 22.32
N ALA A 555 -8.31 17.01 22.64
CA ALA A 555 -9.35 16.12 22.17
C ALA A 555 -9.46 16.12 20.64
N ILE A 556 -9.37 17.29 20.00
CA ILE A 556 -9.35 17.40 18.53
C ILE A 556 -8.12 16.70 17.96
N THR A 557 -6.94 16.94 18.53
CA THR A 557 -5.69 16.32 18.06
C THR A 557 -5.77 14.79 18.10
N VAL A 558 -6.21 14.20 19.21
CA VAL A 558 -6.34 12.75 19.33
C VAL A 558 -7.44 12.22 18.42
N SER A 559 -8.58 12.90 18.34
CA SER A 559 -9.72 12.46 17.50
C SER A 559 -9.41 12.49 16.01
N LEU A 560 -8.46 13.31 15.54
CA LEU A 560 -8.03 13.37 14.14
C LEU A 560 -7.16 12.19 13.72
N MET A 561 -6.55 11.46 14.66
CA MET A 561 -5.63 10.37 14.35
C MET A 561 -6.33 9.20 13.63
N ILE A 562 -7.57 8.87 14.00
CA ILE A 562 -8.35 7.81 13.35
C ILE A 562 -8.72 8.21 11.90
N PRO A 563 -9.30 9.39 11.62
CA PRO A 563 -9.48 9.88 10.25
C PRO A 563 -8.21 9.85 9.40
N ILE A 564 -7.06 10.26 9.96
CA ILE A 564 -5.77 10.22 9.27
C ILE A 564 -5.42 8.77 8.90
N GLY A 565 -5.55 7.84 9.85
CA GLY A 565 -5.38 6.41 9.58
C GLY A 565 -6.30 5.90 8.46
N ILE A 566 -7.60 6.22 8.51
CA ILE A 566 -8.58 5.80 7.49
C ILE A 566 -8.19 6.34 6.12
N GLY A 567 -7.82 7.62 6.04
CA GLY A 567 -7.36 8.25 4.80
C GLY A 567 -6.10 7.58 4.23
N LEU A 568 -5.12 7.27 5.09
CA LEU A 568 -3.92 6.54 4.68
C LEU A 568 -4.26 5.13 4.16
N GLY A 569 -5.17 4.42 4.84
CA GLY A 569 -5.61 3.09 4.42
C GLY A 569 -6.33 3.11 3.07
N MET A 570 -7.23 4.08 2.85
CA MET A 570 -7.90 4.29 1.57
C MET A 570 -6.90 4.63 0.44
N GLY A 571 -5.86 5.41 0.75
CA GLY A 571 -4.78 5.72 -0.19
C GLY A 571 -4.02 4.47 -0.64
N ILE A 572 -3.69 3.57 0.30
CA ILE A 572 -2.98 2.31 0.00
C ILE A 572 -3.87 1.33 -0.77
N GLU A 573 -5.15 1.23 -0.43
CA GLU A 573 -6.15 0.41 -1.15
C GLU A 573 -6.25 0.81 -2.63
N SER A 574 -6.14 2.10 -2.94
CA SER A 574 -6.26 2.60 -4.31
C SER A 574 -5.15 2.12 -5.27
N ALA A 575 -4.04 1.61 -4.74
CA ALA A 575 -2.86 1.24 -5.54
C ALA A 575 -2.98 -0.09 -6.31
N GLN A 576 -4.03 -0.90 -6.08
CA GLN A 576 -4.43 -2.15 -6.78
C GLN A 576 -3.32 -3.11 -7.31
N ASN A 577 -2.12 -3.07 -6.75
CA ASN A 577 -0.99 -3.90 -7.13
C ASN A 577 -0.73 -4.97 -6.07
N LEU A 578 -0.06 -6.07 -6.45
CA LEU A 578 0.35 -7.13 -5.51
C LEU A 578 1.12 -6.57 -4.31
N ALA A 579 1.96 -5.57 -4.53
CA ALA A 579 2.66 -4.85 -3.47
C ALA A 579 1.69 -4.18 -2.48
N GLY A 580 0.58 -3.60 -2.96
CA GLY A 580 -0.47 -3.02 -2.14
C GLY A 580 -1.17 -4.05 -1.25
N SER A 581 -1.46 -5.25 -1.78
CA SER A 581 -2.05 -6.34 -0.99
C SER A 581 -1.09 -6.85 0.10
N ILE A 582 0.20 -6.97 -0.22
CA ILE A 582 1.23 -7.37 0.76
C ILE A 582 1.39 -6.29 1.83
N ILE A 583 1.48 -5.02 1.44
CA ILE A 583 1.57 -3.90 2.39
C ILE A 583 0.33 -3.86 3.28
N SER A 584 -0.87 -4.04 2.71
CA SER A 584 -2.14 -4.10 3.45
C SER A 584 -2.13 -5.20 4.50
N VAL A 585 -1.72 -6.43 4.14
CA VAL A 585 -1.71 -7.55 5.10
C VAL A 585 -0.67 -7.34 6.20
N VAL A 586 0.53 -6.86 5.86
CA VAL A 586 1.60 -6.57 6.82
C VAL A 586 1.16 -5.50 7.81
N LEU A 587 0.63 -4.38 7.31
CA LEU A 587 0.15 -3.29 8.15
C LEU A 587 -1.01 -3.71 9.04
N GLN A 588 -1.94 -4.52 8.53
CA GLN A 588 -3.06 -5.04 9.32
C GLN A 588 -2.58 -6.02 10.42
N GLY A 589 -1.58 -6.86 10.12
CA GLY A 589 -0.95 -7.73 11.10
C GLY A 589 -0.20 -6.95 12.18
N LEU A 590 0.59 -5.94 11.80
CA LEU A 590 1.27 -5.07 12.76
C LEU A 590 0.27 -4.31 13.64
N ALA A 591 -0.78 -3.76 13.05
CA ALA A 591 -1.86 -3.08 13.78
C ALA A 591 -2.52 -4.03 14.80
N ALA A 592 -2.87 -5.25 14.40
CA ALA A 592 -3.45 -6.26 15.29
C ALA A 592 -2.51 -6.63 16.46
N GLY A 593 -1.19 -6.59 16.25
CA GLY A 593 -0.19 -6.73 17.30
C GLY A 593 -0.20 -5.59 18.31
N THR A 594 -0.25 -4.35 17.82
CA THR A 594 -0.40 -3.13 18.65
C THR A 594 -1.67 -3.21 19.50
N PHE A 595 -2.78 -3.65 18.92
CA PHE A 595 -4.05 -3.89 19.63
C PHE A 595 -3.88 -4.85 20.80
N LEU A 596 -3.18 -5.97 20.58
CA LEU A 596 -2.94 -6.96 21.63
C LEU A 596 -2.10 -6.37 22.76
N PHE A 597 -1.05 -5.62 22.43
CA PHE A 597 -0.22 -4.96 23.43
C PHE A 597 -1.04 -4.05 24.35
N ILE A 598 -1.82 -3.13 23.76
CA ILE A 598 -2.60 -2.14 24.51
C ILE A 598 -3.66 -2.81 25.38
N THR A 599 -4.34 -3.84 24.85
CA THR A 599 -5.37 -4.57 25.59
C THR A 599 -4.81 -5.18 26.88
N PHE A 600 -3.67 -5.87 26.80
CA PHE A 600 -3.10 -6.60 27.93
C PHE A 600 -2.30 -5.71 28.88
N PHE A 601 -1.46 -4.82 28.33
CA PHE A 601 -0.46 -4.10 29.13
C PHE A 601 -0.90 -2.70 29.54
N GLU A 602 -1.79 -2.06 28.77
CA GLU A 602 -2.27 -0.71 29.12
C GLU A 602 -3.64 -0.78 29.83
N ILE A 603 -4.62 -1.48 29.24
CA ILE A 603 -6.01 -1.48 29.74
C ILE A 603 -6.17 -2.50 30.87
N LEU A 604 -5.89 -3.78 30.60
CA LEU A 604 -6.09 -4.85 31.58
C LEU A 604 -5.17 -4.72 32.78
N SER A 605 -3.90 -4.36 32.55
CA SER A 605 -2.92 -4.18 33.62
C SER A 605 -3.38 -3.10 34.61
N GLN A 606 -3.75 -1.91 34.12
CA GLN A 606 -4.18 -0.79 34.96
C GLN A 606 -5.49 -1.11 35.71
N GLU A 607 -6.46 -1.76 35.06
CA GLU A 607 -7.75 -2.03 35.68
C GLU A 607 -7.70 -3.19 36.70
N LEU A 608 -6.84 -4.19 36.49
CA LEU A 608 -6.67 -5.33 37.38
C LEU A 608 -5.67 -5.09 38.52
N GLU A 609 -4.82 -4.05 38.42
CA GLU A 609 -3.95 -3.60 39.50
C GLU A 609 -4.76 -3.00 40.66
N ASP A 610 -5.89 -2.34 40.38
CA ASP A 610 -6.80 -1.85 41.42
C ASP A 610 -7.51 -3.01 42.12
N LYS A 611 -7.28 -3.12 43.44
CA LYS A 611 -7.83 -4.20 44.27
C LYS A 611 -9.35 -4.10 44.47
N HIS A 612 -9.97 -2.96 44.18
CA HIS A 612 -11.41 -2.76 44.36
C HIS A 612 -12.23 -3.41 43.23
N ASP A 613 -13.28 -4.15 43.62
CA ASP A 613 -14.25 -4.76 42.71
C ASP A 613 -13.64 -5.67 41.61
N ARG A 614 -12.44 -6.24 41.86
CA ARG A 614 -11.64 -6.99 40.87
C ARG A 614 -12.40 -8.13 40.19
N LEU A 615 -13.17 -8.93 40.94
CA LEU A 615 -13.99 -10.01 40.39
C LEU A 615 -15.09 -9.47 39.46
N LEU A 616 -15.68 -8.33 39.81
CA LEU A 616 -16.72 -7.70 39.01
C LEU A 616 -16.13 -7.11 37.72
N LYS A 617 -14.93 -6.51 37.79
CA LYS A 617 -14.19 -6.07 36.58
C LYS A 617 -13.93 -7.24 35.63
N VAL A 618 -13.47 -8.39 36.14
CA VAL A 618 -13.28 -9.60 35.33
C VAL A 618 -14.60 -10.11 34.74
N LEU A 619 -15.71 -10.03 35.47
CA LEU A 619 -17.03 -10.38 34.93
C LEU A 619 -17.40 -9.47 33.74
N PHE A 620 -17.20 -8.16 33.86
CA PHE A 620 -17.43 -7.21 32.76
C PHE A 620 -16.51 -7.47 31.57
N LEU A 621 -15.26 -7.86 31.80
CA LEU A 621 -14.33 -8.31 30.76
C LEU A 621 -14.89 -9.51 29.98
N VAL A 622 -15.31 -10.55 30.68
CA VAL A 622 -15.90 -11.75 30.06
C VAL A 622 -17.19 -11.39 29.31
N LEU A 623 -18.00 -10.51 29.88
CA LEU A 623 -19.25 -10.05 29.27
C LEU A 623 -18.98 -9.27 27.97
N GLY A 624 -17.99 -8.38 27.96
CA GLY A 624 -17.56 -7.67 26.76
C GLY A 624 -17.08 -8.59 25.66
N TYR A 625 -16.24 -9.58 26.01
CA TYR A 625 -15.79 -10.60 25.06
C TYR A 625 -16.97 -11.40 24.50
N GLY A 626 -17.86 -11.89 25.37
CA GLY A 626 -19.01 -12.71 25.00
C GLY A 626 -20.01 -11.98 24.10
N VAL A 627 -20.30 -10.70 24.39
CA VAL A 627 -21.21 -9.88 23.56
C VAL A 627 -20.65 -9.73 22.15
N LEU A 628 -19.39 -9.34 21.99
CA LEU A 628 -18.82 -9.15 20.66
C LEU A 628 -18.64 -10.50 19.93
N ALA A 629 -18.20 -11.54 20.62
CA ALA A 629 -18.11 -12.88 20.04
C ALA A 629 -19.47 -13.38 19.53
N GLY A 630 -20.55 -13.13 20.28
CA GLY A 630 -21.91 -13.42 19.86
C GLY A 630 -22.35 -12.62 18.63
N LEU A 631 -22.03 -11.32 18.58
CA LEU A 631 -22.31 -10.47 17.43
C LEU A 631 -21.55 -10.90 16.16
N VAL A 632 -20.29 -11.34 16.29
CA VAL A 632 -19.49 -11.87 15.18
C VAL A 632 -20.00 -13.23 14.72
N PHE A 633 -20.51 -14.06 15.64
CA PHE A 633 -21.08 -15.37 15.32
C PHE A 633 -22.38 -15.27 14.52
N ILE A 634 -23.23 -14.29 14.84
CA ILE A 634 -24.48 -14.03 14.11
C ILE A 634 -24.12 -13.31 12.81
N LYS A 635 -23.92 -14.07 11.72
CA LYS A 635 -23.77 -13.49 10.37
C LYS A 635 -25.05 -12.74 10.00
N TRP A 636 -24.94 -11.42 9.87
CA TRP A 636 -26.00 -10.53 9.38
C TRP A 636 -26.20 -10.65 7.87
#